data_AF-A0A959GBK9-F1
#
_entry.id   AF-A0A959GBK9-F1
#
_cell.length_a   1.000
_cell.length_b   1.000
_cell.length_c   1.000
_cell.angle_alpha   90.00
_cell.angle_beta   90.00
_cell.angle_gamma   90.00
#
_symmetry.space_group_name_H-M   'P 1'
#
loop_
_entity.id
_entity.type
_entity.pdbx_description
1 polymer ?
#
loop_
_entity_poly.entity_id
_entity_poly.type
_entity_poly.pdbx_seq_one_letter_code
_entity_poly.pdbx_strand_id
1 'polypeptide(L)'
;MYRPYNIFIYLLAAFLAFALLLGSCKKDDEAKTTVELLSFGPSPALRGGELRIIGTNLGRVSAVVLPDNVNVTTFTTHTEELITLAIPEATVEGHIILKTPDGEVRSISMLTISEPIVLASFSPDTVRSGDVLAIEGDYLNLIRAVIFSSDVSVGDTLFLSQSKEKIEVKVPDAAQTGPIALSNGEEMPIVVLSEKTLEVTVPKALQLSPNPVKAGTVLTIQGTDLDLARQVGFEGTNPVTAFVSQSADKIEVMVPADAHDGNILLIPGSFVEVPSAVELIMMVPEIASIAPNPVKNGENVTVTGVNLDLITRVVFGGNKAGAILGGGTATEIRVKVPVSATEGLVTFRTAAEKEVLSTQVLQLVQPVITSITPPEARFGEEITIEGEDLDLVRSVIFSGGLEVAVNNALPGEATVNVPIGALTGPIAVVTSNGSQVSSAFDFNILLSTNAVISSMPAMAAPGDMIDIVGEHLDELNEVIFPGEVPATMFGMKTATLIQVFVPMGTATGIGNIKFITFDGEEFFSPPINIQGVDPVADPSLVFFNFDGLDSWWGDTGGIENDPALSLDGSNYFRANADLSGWTGFFWRNGANNFPGAAIGTNISDYVLKFDINVLEPITGGEFSWRLKGADGDFWRAWKPWSETGSYMTNGWVTVTIPLNEFLDGGNPIPDLNNISEDFGVAFNNGDSHVNVCIDNVRFEER
;
A
#
# COMPACT_ATOMS: atom_id res chain seq x y z
N MET A 1 56.25 -3.11 1.56
CA MET A 1 56.86 -2.08 2.43
C MET A 1 57.57 -2.81 3.57
N TYR A 2 58.89 -3.04 3.46
CA TYR A 2 59.87 -3.18 4.56
C TYR A 2 61.24 -3.48 3.90
N ARG A 3 62.16 -2.50 3.97
CA ARG A 3 63.58 -2.65 3.64
C ARG A 3 64.34 -2.97 4.92
N PRO A 4 65.41 -3.78 4.86
CA PRO A 4 66.57 -3.46 5.69
C PRO A 4 67.88 -3.67 4.91
N TYR A 5 68.28 -2.65 4.16
CA TYR A 5 69.69 -2.42 3.81
C TYR A 5 70.16 -1.31 4.75
N ASN A 6 70.85 -1.66 5.84
CA ASN A 6 71.70 -0.72 6.62
C ASN A 6 72.47 -1.38 7.77
N ILE A 7 72.19 -2.64 8.14
CA ILE A 7 72.98 -3.35 9.18
C ILE A 7 74.30 -3.91 8.61
N PHE A 8 74.32 -4.23 7.30
CA PHE A 8 75.49 -4.83 6.66
C PHE A 8 76.68 -3.85 6.49
N ILE A 9 76.41 -2.55 6.38
CA ILE A 9 77.44 -1.52 6.12
C ILE A 9 78.20 -1.15 7.40
N TYR A 10 77.56 -1.18 8.57
CA TYR A 10 78.23 -0.91 9.85
C TYR A 10 79.08 -2.10 10.34
N LEU A 11 78.70 -3.34 10.00
CA LEU A 11 79.50 -4.54 10.27
C LEU A 11 80.76 -4.62 9.38
N LEU A 12 80.68 -4.16 8.14
CA LEU A 12 81.81 -4.14 7.21
C LEU A 12 82.87 -3.08 7.60
N ALA A 13 82.44 -1.93 8.15
CA ALA A 13 83.34 -0.87 8.60
C ALA A 13 84.04 -1.21 9.95
N ALA A 14 83.37 -1.94 10.84
CA ALA A 14 83.97 -2.44 12.08
C ALA A 14 85.01 -3.56 11.83
N PHE A 15 84.82 -4.36 10.77
CA PHE A 15 85.77 -5.41 10.38
C PHE A 15 87.05 -4.84 9.72
N LEU A 16 86.95 -3.71 9.02
CA LEU A 16 88.10 -3.07 8.35
C LEU A 16 89.05 -2.34 9.31
N ALA A 17 88.59 -1.92 10.49
CA ALA A 17 89.41 -1.23 11.49
C ALA A 17 90.18 -2.18 12.43
N PHE A 18 89.81 -3.47 12.49
CA PHE A 18 90.53 -4.49 13.27
C PHE A 18 91.68 -5.16 12.48
N ALA A 19 91.76 -4.91 11.17
CA ALA A 19 92.79 -5.48 10.29
C ALA A 19 94.15 -4.75 10.33
N LEU A 20 94.29 -3.67 11.10
CA LEU A 20 95.51 -2.82 11.11
C LEU A 20 96.39 -2.94 12.36
N LEU A 21 96.15 -3.92 13.25
CA LEU A 21 96.95 -4.08 14.49
C LEU A 21 97.38 -5.51 14.83
N LEU A 22 97.43 -6.42 13.85
CA LEU A 22 98.07 -7.72 14.05
C LEU A 22 99.46 -7.72 13.41
N GLY A 23 100.46 -7.53 14.26
CA GLY A 23 101.87 -7.65 13.92
C GLY A 23 102.17 -9.01 13.28
N SER A 24 102.91 -8.96 12.17
CA SER A 24 103.48 -10.13 11.51
C SER A 24 104.44 -10.84 12.46
N CYS A 25 103.94 -11.85 13.17
CA CYS A 25 104.75 -12.98 13.56
C CYS A 25 104.95 -13.83 12.30
N LYS A 26 106.11 -13.67 11.64
CA LYS A 26 106.66 -14.74 10.81
C LYS A 26 106.84 -15.95 11.72
N LYS A 27 105.89 -16.88 11.66
CA LYS A 27 106.10 -18.24 12.14
C LYS A 27 106.82 -18.94 11.00
N ASP A 28 108.01 -19.42 11.28
CA ASP A 28 108.86 -20.12 10.33
C ASP A 28 108.06 -21.20 9.58
N ASP A 29 108.14 -21.15 8.26
CA ASP A 29 107.70 -22.19 7.34
C ASP A 29 108.53 -23.46 7.61
N GLU A 30 108.07 -24.31 8.52
CA GLU A 30 108.19 -25.73 8.25
C GLU A 30 107.19 -26.02 7.13
N ALA A 31 107.71 -26.31 5.93
CA ALA A 31 106.91 -26.87 4.86
C ALA A 31 106.27 -28.17 5.38
N LYS A 32 105.04 -28.08 5.90
CA LYS A 32 104.24 -29.25 6.25
C LYS A 32 104.23 -30.11 5.00
N THR A 33 104.74 -31.33 5.09
CA THR A 33 104.81 -32.25 3.95
C THR A 33 103.52 -33.06 3.80
N THR A 34 102.67 -33.09 4.84
CA THR A 34 101.42 -33.85 4.89
C THR A 34 100.30 -33.13 4.12
N VAL A 35 99.41 -33.90 3.49
CA VAL A 35 98.22 -33.37 2.83
C VAL A 35 97.24 -32.83 3.88
N GLU A 36 96.77 -31.59 3.69
CA GLU A 36 95.76 -30.96 4.56
C GLU A 36 94.54 -30.53 3.72
N LEU A 37 93.36 -31.04 4.07
CA LEU A 37 92.09 -30.62 3.48
C LEU A 37 91.57 -29.39 4.24
N LEU A 38 91.56 -28.23 3.60
CA LEU A 38 91.12 -26.97 4.24
C LEU A 38 89.64 -26.68 3.98
N SER A 39 89.18 -26.89 2.74
CA SER A 39 87.76 -26.70 2.39
C SER A 39 87.39 -27.44 1.12
N PHE A 40 86.09 -27.62 0.89
CA PHE A 40 85.55 -28.09 -0.38
C PHE A 40 84.24 -27.37 -0.69
N GLY A 41 83.88 -27.28 -1.97
CA GLY A 41 82.60 -26.73 -2.39
C GLY A 41 82.40 -26.76 -3.91
N PRO A 42 81.18 -26.48 -4.40
CA PRO A 42 80.00 -26.10 -3.63
C PRO A 42 79.41 -27.24 -2.77
N SER A 43 78.72 -26.89 -1.68
CA SER A 43 77.90 -27.78 -0.85
C SER A 43 76.69 -26.97 -0.33
N PRO A 44 75.43 -27.32 -0.65
CA PRO A 44 74.99 -28.48 -1.43
C PRO A 44 75.56 -28.51 -2.86
N ALA A 45 75.90 -29.71 -3.33
CA ALA A 45 76.60 -29.92 -4.59
C ALA A 45 75.68 -30.58 -5.62
N LEU A 46 75.73 -30.10 -6.87
CA LEU A 46 74.95 -30.67 -7.97
C LEU A 46 75.68 -31.87 -8.58
N ARG A 47 74.97 -32.99 -8.78
CA ARG A 47 75.51 -34.16 -9.51
C ARG A 47 75.87 -33.77 -10.95
N GLY A 48 77.01 -34.27 -11.43
CA GLY A 48 77.61 -33.84 -12.70
C GLY A 48 78.31 -32.48 -12.65
N GLY A 49 78.12 -31.69 -11.59
CA GLY A 49 78.81 -30.41 -11.38
C GLY A 49 80.27 -30.57 -10.93
N GLU A 50 81.03 -29.48 -10.92
CA GLU A 50 82.41 -29.48 -10.43
C GLU A 50 82.47 -29.32 -8.91
N LEU A 51 83.15 -30.25 -8.23
CA LEU A 51 83.56 -30.12 -6.84
C LEU A 51 85.00 -29.62 -6.78
N ARG A 52 85.24 -28.55 -6.02
CA ARG A 52 86.55 -27.97 -5.76
C ARG A 52 86.98 -28.33 -4.36
N ILE A 53 88.21 -28.81 -4.21
CA ILE A 53 88.83 -29.20 -2.95
C ILE A 53 90.10 -28.36 -2.80
N ILE A 54 90.15 -27.55 -1.74
CA ILE A 54 91.23 -26.61 -1.46
C ILE A 54 91.99 -27.10 -0.23
N GLY A 55 93.31 -27.08 -0.31
CA GLY A 55 94.17 -27.66 0.72
C GLY A 55 95.63 -27.28 0.54
N THR A 56 96.51 -28.03 1.21
CA THR A 56 97.96 -27.97 0.99
C THR A 56 98.49 -29.36 0.63
N ASN A 57 99.54 -29.40 -0.19
CA ASN A 57 100.17 -30.61 -0.74
C ASN A 57 99.20 -31.55 -1.49
N LEU A 58 98.15 -30.99 -2.10
CA LEU A 58 97.11 -31.77 -2.76
C LEU A 58 97.62 -32.53 -3.99
N GLY A 59 98.77 -32.17 -4.57
CA GLY A 59 99.42 -32.89 -5.66
C GLY A 59 99.73 -34.36 -5.32
N ARG A 60 99.82 -34.69 -4.03
CA ARG A 60 100.06 -36.05 -3.51
C ARG A 60 98.78 -36.90 -3.39
N VAL A 61 97.60 -36.36 -3.65
CA VAL A 61 96.33 -37.11 -3.58
C VAL A 61 96.20 -38.04 -4.79
N SER A 62 96.00 -39.32 -4.53
CA SER A 62 95.86 -40.35 -5.56
C SER A 62 94.40 -40.62 -5.98
N ALA A 63 93.46 -40.37 -5.07
CA ALA A 63 92.03 -40.52 -5.32
C ALA A 63 91.24 -39.66 -4.33
N VAL A 64 90.07 -39.20 -4.77
CA VAL A 64 89.04 -38.62 -3.90
C VAL A 64 87.91 -39.64 -3.81
N VAL A 65 87.65 -40.15 -2.62
CA VAL A 65 86.49 -41.02 -2.35
C VAL A 65 85.36 -40.17 -1.82
N LEU A 66 84.33 -40.02 -2.64
CA LEU A 66 83.07 -39.40 -2.27
C LEU A 66 82.20 -40.42 -1.48
N PRO A 67 81.14 -39.96 -0.80
CA PRO A 67 80.26 -40.84 -0.02
C PRO A 67 79.72 -42.04 -0.82
N ASP A 68 79.42 -43.13 -0.12
CA ASP A 68 79.08 -44.45 -0.70
C ASP A 68 80.20 -45.10 -1.54
N ASN A 69 81.46 -44.85 -1.16
CA ASN A 69 82.66 -45.40 -1.82
C ASN A 69 82.78 -45.04 -3.31
N VAL A 70 82.20 -43.91 -3.73
CA VAL A 70 82.34 -43.39 -5.09
C VAL A 70 83.77 -42.88 -5.28
N ASN A 71 84.60 -43.71 -5.88
CA ASN A 71 86.03 -43.46 -6.02
C ASN A 71 86.35 -42.67 -7.30
N VAL A 72 86.92 -41.48 -7.16
CA VAL A 72 87.30 -40.58 -8.26
C VAL A 72 88.82 -40.48 -8.32
N THR A 73 89.42 -41.09 -9.36
CA THR A 73 90.87 -41.07 -9.60
C THR A 73 91.28 -40.15 -10.73
N THR A 74 90.31 -39.51 -11.39
CA THR A 74 90.51 -38.59 -12.51
C THR A 74 90.06 -37.20 -12.09
N PHE A 75 90.95 -36.21 -12.20
CA PHE A 75 90.70 -34.84 -11.79
C PHE A 75 90.76 -33.90 -12.99
N THR A 76 89.86 -32.92 -13.02
CA THR A 76 89.88 -31.83 -14.00
C THR A 76 91.06 -30.89 -13.72
N THR A 77 91.31 -30.59 -12.44
CA THR A 77 92.49 -29.85 -11.97
C THR A 77 93.13 -30.61 -10.83
N HIS A 78 94.46 -30.70 -10.82
CA HIS A 78 95.21 -31.32 -9.72
C HIS A 78 96.54 -30.59 -9.52
N THR A 79 96.59 -29.75 -8.49
CA THR A 79 97.75 -28.93 -8.13
C THR A 79 98.04 -29.07 -6.64
N GLU A 80 99.08 -28.40 -6.12
CA GLU A 80 99.41 -28.46 -4.69
C GLU A 80 98.35 -27.82 -3.77
N GLU A 81 97.51 -26.93 -4.29
CA GLU A 81 96.52 -26.19 -3.49
C GLU A 81 95.06 -26.47 -3.89
N LEU A 82 94.84 -27.07 -5.06
CA LEU A 82 93.51 -27.27 -5.64
C LEU A 82 93.38 -28.60 -6.37
N ILE A 83 92.34 -29.35 -6.03
CA ILE A 83 91.77 -30.44 -6.85
C ILE A 83 90.40 -30.01 -7.33
N THR A 84 90.09 -30.20 -8.62
CA THR A 84 88.71 -30.13 -9.12
C THR A 84 88.31 -31.41 -9.83
N LEU A 85 87.06 -31.85 -9.63
CA LEU A 85 86.52 -33.08 -10.20
C LEU A 85 85.04 -32.95 -10.50
N ALA A 86 84.53 -33.71 -11.48
CA ALA A 86 83.10 -33.83 -11.71
C ALA A 86 82.48 -34.77 -10.66
N ILE A 87 81.37 -34.37 -10.03
CA ILE A 87 80.66 -35.15 -9.03
C ILE A 87 79.90 -36.29 -9.74
N PRO A 88 80.22 -37.57 -9.53
CA PRO A 88 79.51 -38.67 -10.18
C PRO A 88 78.05 -38.76 -9.72
N GLU A 89 77.16 -39.23 -10.60
CA GLU A 89 75.73 -39.40 -10.30
C GLU A 89 75.46 -40.29 -9.09
N ALA A 90 76.33 -41.27 -8.82
CA ALA A 90 76.20 -42.19 -7.69
C ALA A 90 76.56 -41.60 -6.31
N THR A 91 77.07 -40.36 -6.25
CA THR A 91 77.48 -39.72 -4.98
C THR A 91 76.31 -39.71 -3.98
N VAL A 92 76.50 -39.65 -2.68
CA VAL A 92 75.39 -39.39 -1.74
C VAL A 92 75.84 -38.34 -0.72
N GLU A 93 74.98 -37.95 0.20
CA GLU A 93 75.40 -37.08 1.28
C GLU A 93 76.40 -37.79 2.22
N GLY A 94 77.45 -37.10 2.65
CA GLY A 94 78.44 -37.68 3.56
C GLY A 94 79.81 -37.03 3.47
N HIS A 95 80.81 -37.64 4.09
CA HIS A 95 82.17 -37.07 4.15
C HIS A 95 83.00 -37.45 2.92
N ILE A 96 83.89 -36.54 2.51
CA ILE A 96 84.86 -36.75 1.43
C ILE A 96 86.16 -37.29 2.05
N ILE A 97 86.80 -38.25 1.39
CA ILE A 97 88.08 -38.83 1.84
C ILE A 97 89.13 -38.66 0.74
N LEU A 98 90.26 -38.04 1.06
CA LEU A 98 91.43 -37.97 0.18
C LEU A 98 92.36 -39.16 0.47
N LYS A 99 92.69 -39.94 -0.57
CA LYS A 99 93.65 -41.05 -0.48
C LYS A 99 95.06 -40.53 -0.76
N THR A 100 95.92 -40.56 0.24
CA THR A 100 97.29 -40.03 0.17
C THR A 100 98.32 -41.12 0.52
N PRO A 101 99.60 -40.98 0.15
CA PRO A 101 100.65 -41.92 0.55
C PRO A 101 100.80 -42.06 2.07
N ASP A 102 100.41 -41.04 2.84
CA ASP A 102 100.56 -40.98 4.30
C ASP A 102 99.30 -41.47 5.04
N GLY A 103 98.25 -41.87 4.31
CA GLY A 103 96.96 -42.30 4.86
C GLY A 103 95.76 -41.55 4.27
N GLU A 104 94.60 -41.70 4.92
CA GLU A 104 93.35 -41.06 4.51
C GLU A 104 93.12 -39.74 5.26
N VAL A 105 92.78 -38.70 4.50
CA VAL A 105 92.34 -37.42 5.07
C VAL A 105 90.83 -37.28 4.86
N ARG A 106 90.06 -37.29 5.95
CA ARG A 106 88.60 -37.19 5.92
C ARG A 106 88.15 -35.76 6.18
N SER A 107 87.15 -35.29 5.43
CA SER A 107 86.51 -34.00 5.68
C SER A 107 85.83 -33.96 7.05
N ILE A 108 85.73 -32.76 7.65
CA ILE A 108 84.96 -32.55 8.88
C ILE A 108 83.49 -32.26 8.53
N SER A 109 83.24 -31.41 7.53
CA SER A 109 81.91 -31.17 6.99
C SER A 109 81.48 -32.28 6.04
N MET A 110 80.16 -32.54 6.00
CA MET A 110 79.55 -33.40 5.01
C MET A 110 79.34 -32.62 3.71
N LEU A 111 79.62 -33.28 2.58
CA LEU A 111 79.10 -32.92 1.29
C LEU A 111 77.59 -33.23 1.29
N THR A 112 76.78 -32.20 1.14
CA THR A 112 75.33 -32.33 0.91
C THR A 112 75.05 -32.25 -0.60
N ILE A 113 73.94 -32.82 -1.05
CA ILE A 113 73.58 -32.85 -2.47
C ILE A 113 72.42 -31.89 -2.74
N SER A 114 72.54 -31.14 -3.84
CA SER A 114 71.48 -30.26 -4.33
C SER A 114 70.69 -30.99 -5.41
N GLU A 115 69.39 -31.20 -5.19
CA GLU A 115 68.47 -31.81 -6.15
C GLU A 115 67.35 -30.81 -6.50
N PRO A 116 67.67 -29.73 -7.26
CA PRO A 116 66.68 -28.72 -7.59
C PRO A 116 65.64 -29.31 -8.54
N ILE A 117 64.39 -29.38 -8.10
CA ILE A 117 63.27 -29.76 -8.96
C ILE A 117 63.11 -28.69 -10.03
N VAL A 118 63.16 -29.09 -11.30
CA VAL A 118 62.95 -28.21 -12.45
C VAL A 118 61.78 -28.72 -13.27
N LEU A 119 60.78 -27.89 -13.49
CA LEU A 119 59.79 -28.09 -14.54
C LEU A 119 60.27 -27.32 -15.77
N ALA A 120 60.70 -28.03 -16.81
CA ALA A 120 61.19 -27.42 -18.04
C ALA A 120 60.07 -27.18 -19.06
N SER A 121 59.22 -28.19 -19.28
CA SER A 121 58.09 -28.08 -20.21
C SER A 121 57.01 -29.12 -19.92
N PHE A 122 55.88 -28.99 -20.61
CA PHE A 122 54.87 -30.04 -20.70
C PHE A 122 54.30 -30.10 -22.11
N SER A 123 53.76 -31.25 -22.49
CA SER A 123 53.16 -31.50 -23.80
C SER A 123 52.05 -32.55 -23.72
N PRO A 124 50.93 -32.37 -24.45
CA PRO A 124 50.60 -31.18 -25.25
C PRO A 124 50.24 -29.96 -24.37
N ASP A 125 50.24 -28.76 -24.97
CA ASP A 125 49.88 -27.51 -24.28
C ASP A 125 48.36 -27.26 -24.23
N THR A 126 47.62 -27.93 -25.11
CA THR A 126 46.15 -28.03 -25.10
C THR A 126 45.73 -29.48 -24.90
N VAL A 127 44.90 -29.73 -23.90
CA VAL A 127 44.44 -31.07 -23.51
C VAL A 127 42.93 -31.12 -23.38
N ARG A 128 42.35 -32.30 -23.56
CA ARG A 128 41.02 -32.64 -23.07
C ARG A 128 41.14 -33.33 -21.73
N SER A 129 40.05 -33.37 -20.97
CA SER A 129 40.03 -34.24 -19.79
C SER A 129 40.26 -35.70 -20.18
N GLY A 130 41.06 -36.40 -19.39
CA GLY A 130 41.43 -37.80 -19.61
C GLY A 130 42.64 -37.99 -20.53
N ASP A 131 43.09 -36.95 -21.23
CA ASP A 131 44.31 -36.99 -22.03
C ASP A 131 45.55 -37.22 -21.16
N VAL A 132 46.61 -37.74 -21.76
CA VAL A 132 47.90 -37.91 -21.10
C VAL A 132 48.73 -36.64 -21.27
N LEU A 133 49.13 -36.05 -20.14
CA LEU A 133 50.05 -34.93 -20.08
C LEU A 133 51.45 -35.44 -19.73
N ALA A 134 52.42 -35.18 -20.60
CA ALA A 134 53.83 -35.42 -20.34
C ALA A 134 54.48 -34.14 -19.80
N ILE A 135 55.20 -34.26 -18.68
CA ILE A 135 55.92 -33.17 -18.02
C ILE A 135 57.40 -33.51 -18.06
N GLU A 136 58.22 -32.62 -18.61
CA GLU A 136 59.67 -32.80 -18.76
C GLU A 136 60.42 -31.81 -17.87
N GLY A 137 61.55 -32.25 -17.32
CA GLY A 137 62.26 -31.51 -16.29
C GLY A 137 63.51 -32.21 -15.80
N ASP A 138 63.91 -31.88 -14.57
CA ASP A 138 65.01 -32.55 -13.85
C ASP A 138 64.60 -32.80 -12.40
N TYR A 139 65.14 -33.87 -11.82
CA TYR A 139 64.79 -34.41 -10.49
C TYR A 139 63.28 -34.67 -10.29
N LEU A 140 62.55 -34.99 -11.37
CA LEU A 140 61.11 -35.26 -11.35
C LEU A 140 60.73 -36.56 -10.62
N ASN A 141 61.70 -37.45 -10.36
CA ASN A 141 61.52 -38.64 -9.54
C ASN A 141 61.23 -38.33 -8.06
N LEU A 142 61.42 -37.07 -7.63
CA LEU A 142 61.12 -36.59 -6.27
C LEU A 142 59.68 -36.12 -6.11
N ILE A 143 58.93 -35.96 -7.21
CA ILE A 143 57.57 -35.43 -7.20
C ILE A 143 56.58 -36.45 -6.66
N ARG A 144 55.66 -35.98 -5.81
CA ARG A 144 54.56 -36.75 -5.21
C ARG A 144 53.19 -36.32 -5.67
N ALA A 145 53.04 -35.12 -6.23
CA ALA A 145 51.79 -34.67 -6.81
C ALA A 145 52.00 -33.71 -7.98
N VAL A 146 51.16 -33.85 -9.01
CA VAL A 146 50.93 -32.83 -10.04
C VAL A 146 49.63 -32.12 -9.69
N ILE A 147 49.69 -30.81 -9.50
CA ILE A 147 48.56 -29.96 -9.10
C ILE A 147 48.16 -29.13 -10.32
N PHE A 148 46.93 -29.29 -10.77
CA PHE A 148 46.30 -28.47 -11.80
C PHE A 148 45.63 -27.25 -11.14
N SER A 149 45.27 -26.26 -11.96
CA SER A 149 44.49 -25.10 -11.51
C SER A 149 43.27 -25.49 -10.68
N SER A 150 42.88 -24.62 -9.76
CA SER A 150 41.77 -24.85 -8.82
C SER A 150 42.02 -26.02 -7.85
N ASP A 151 43.30 -26.24 -7.50
CA ASP A 151 43.77 -27.22 -6.50
C ASP A 151 43.41 -28.69 -6.80
N VAL A 152 43.17 -29.01 -8.08
CA VAL A 152 42.90 -30.39 -8.52
C VAL A 152 44.23 -31.12 -8.64
N SER A 153 44.51 -32.08 -7.76
CA SER A 153 45.79 -32.78 -7.74
C SER A 153 45.69 -34.25 -8.16
N VAL A 154 46.76 -34.73 -8.79
CA VAL A 154 47.00 -36.14 -9.06
C VAL A 154 48.22 -36.56 -8.27
N GLY A 155 48.04 -37.49 -7.34
CA GLY A 155 49.15 -38.07 -6.56
C GLY A 155 49.97 -39.07 -7.36
N ASP A 156 51.19 -39.33 -6.91
CA ASP A 156 52.18 -40.21 -7.55
C ASP A 156 51.68 -41.64 -7.81
N THR A 157 50.85 -42.18 -6.93
CA THR A 157 50.19 -43.49 -7.13
C THR A 157 49.31 -43.58 -8.38
N LEU A 158 48.92 -42.44 -8.96
CA LEU A 158 48.12 -42.33 -10.18
C LEU A 158 48.92 -41.85 -11.39
N PHE A 159 50.24 -41.67 -11.26
CA PHE A 159 51.10 -41.39 -12.41
C PHE A 159 51.16 -42.61 -13.33
N LEU A 160 51.16 -42.36 -14.63
CA LEU A 160 51.32 -43.39 -15.65
C LEU A 160 52.78 -43.84 -15.76
N SER A 161 53.70 -42.88 -15.64
CA SER A 161 55.14 -43.13 -15.56
C SER A 161 55.83 -41.98 -14.81
N GLN A 162 56.97 -42.29 -14.18
CA GLN A 162 57.80 -41.31 -13.50
C GLN A 162 59.28 -41.71 -13.60
N SER A 163 60.12 -40.75 -13.94
CA SER A 163 61.58 -40.86 -14.02
C SER A 163 62.22 -39.54 -13.55
N LYS A 164 63.56 -39.47 -13.53
CA LYS A 164 64.26 -38.22 -13.18
C LYS A 164 63.91 -37.06 -14.11
N GLU A 165 63.65 -37.35 -15.39
CA GLU A 165 63.49 -36.32 -16.43
C GLU A 165 62.04 -36.16 -16.90
N LYS A 166 61.14 -37.08 -16.55
CA LYS A 166 59.78 -37.13 -17.10
C LYS A 166 58.73 -37.69 -16.12
N ILE A 167 57.55 -37.07 -16.09
CA ILE A 167 56.32 -37.59 -15.49
C ILE A 167 55.23 -37.66 -16.58
N GLU A 168 54.44 -38.73 -16.59
CA GLU A 168 53.21 -38.81 -17.38
C GLU A 168 52.00 -39.02 -16.48
N VAL A 169 50.97 -38.19 -16.67
CA VAL A 169 49.78 -38.21 -15.82
C VAL A 169 48.52 -38.02 -16.68
N LYS A 170 47.38 -38.59 -16.25
CA LYS A 170 46.09 -38.28 -16.88
C LYS A 170 45.55 -36.95 -16.36
N VAL A 171 45.06 -36.11 -17.26
CA VAL A 171 44.40 -34.85 -16.91
C VAL A 171 43.06 -35.16 -16.21
N PRO A 172 42.84 -34.69 -14.97
CA PRO A 172 41.59 -34.92 -14.23
C PRO A 172 40.33 -34.37 -14.93
N ASP A 173 39.15 -34.94 -14.63
CA ASP A 173 37.84 -34.41 -15.10
C ASP A 173 37.57 -33.00 -14.59
N ALA A 174 38.04 -32.70 -13.38
CA ALA A 174 37.87 -31.40 -12.75
C ALA A 174 38.92 -30.34 -13.18
N ALA A 175 39.89 -30.69 -14.03
CA ALA A 175 40.99 -29.78 -14.38
C ALA A 175 40.48 -28.53 -15.14
N GLN A 176 41.07 -27.37 -14.84
CA GLN A 176 40.76 -26.10 -15.49
C GLN A 176 42.00 -25.50 -16.13
N THR A 177 41.80 -24.64 -17.14
CA THR A 177 42.89 -23.87 -17.77
C THR A 177 43.68 -23.09 -16.72
N GLY A 178 45.00 -23.22 -16.77
CA GLY A 178 45.94 -22.44 -15.95
C GLY A 178 47.28 -23.17 -15.78
N PRO A 179 48.20 -22.62 -14.97
CA PRO A 179 49.50 -23.24 -14.74
C PRO A 179 49.35 -24.55 -13.95
N ILE A 180 50.28 -25.48 -14.17
CA ILE A 180 50.43 -26.68 -13.35
C ILE A 180 51.54 -26.48 -12.32
N ALA A 181 51.46 -27.18 -11.20
CA ALA A 181 52.49 -27.18 -10.18
C ALA A 181 52.94 -28.59 -9.81
N LEU A 182 54.22 -28.77 -9.51
CA LEU A 182 54.78 -30.02 -9.02
C LEU A 182 55.09 -29.88 -7.53
N SER A 183 54.64 -30.85 -6.73
CA SER A 183 54.90 -30.89 -5.29
C SER A 183 55.67 -32.15 -4.91
N ASN A 184 56.66 -32.02 -4.04
CA ASN A 184 57.39 -33.16 -3.45
C ASN A 184 56.64 -33.85 -2.29
N GLY A 185 55.45 -33.36 -1.90
CA GLY A 185 54.58 -34.02 -0.91
C GLY A 185 55.07 -34.01 0.55
N GLU A 186 56.08 -33.21 0.88
CA GLU A 186 56.57 -33.03 2.26
C GLU A 186 55.65 -32.10 3.08
N GLU A 187 55.80 -32.06 4.42
CA GLU A 187 55.00 -31.20 5.31
C GLU A 187 55.14 -29.71 4.97
N MET A 188 56.35 -29.28 4.59
CA MET A 188 56.61 -27.99 3.95
C MET A 188 57.05 -28.26 2.51
N PRO A 189 56.10 -28.39 1.58
CA PRO A 189 56.40 -28.91 0.25
C PRO A 189 57.16 -27.88 -0.58
N ILE A 190 58.12 -28.37 -1.37
CA ILE A 190 58.67 -27.62 -2.50
C ILE A 190 57.61 -27.68 -3.61
N VAL A 191 57.13 -26.51 -4.05
CA VAL A 191 56.17 -26.37 -5.14
C VAL A 191 56.80 -25.61 -6.29
N VAL A 192 56.86 -26.24 -7.47
CA VAL A 192 57.42 -25.65 -8.69
C VAL A 192 56.27 -25.45 -9.69
N LEU A 193 55.99 -24.19 -10.02
CA LEU A 193 54.95 -23.83 -11.00
C LEU A 193 55.51 -23.82 -12.42
N SER A 194 54.68 -24.18 -13.39
CA SER A 194 54.99 -24.01 -14.80
C SER A 194 54.94 -22.55 -15.22
N GLU A 195 55.83 -22.16 -16.13
CA GLU A 195 55.79 -20.82 -16.75
C GLU A 195 54.65 -20.69 -17.78
N LYS A 196 54.28 -21.80 -18.42
CA LYS A 196 53.18 -21.86 -19.39
C LYS A 196 51.88 -22.27 -18.70
N THR A 197 50.79 -21.74 -19.22
CA THR A 197 49.42 -22.18 -18.94
C THR A 197 49.12 -23.46 -19.72
N LEU A 198 48.53 -24.45 -19.07
CA LEU A 198 47.92 -25.60 -19.71
C LEU A 198 46.48 -25.21 -20.10
N GLU A 199 46.15 -25.33 -21.38
CA GLU A 199 44.82 -25.06 -21.89
C GLU A 199 43.96 -26.33 -21.81
N VAL A 200 42.88 -26.28 -21.01
CA VAL A 200 41.93 -27.39 -20.89
C VAL A 200 40.72 -27.11 -21.78
N THR A 201 40.48 -28.01 -22.71
CA THR A 201 39.39 -27.89 -23.70
C THR A 201 38.04 -27.95 -23.00
N VAL A 202 37.17 -26.98 -23.32
CA VAL A 202 35.79 -26.91 -22.83
C VAL A 202 34.80 -27.09 -24.00
N PRO A 203 33.60 -27.66 -23.76
CA PRO A 203 32.60 -27.87 -24.80
C PRO A 203 32.09 -26.53 -25.37
N LYS A 204 31.71 -26.51 -26.65
CA LYS A 204 31.18 -25.30 -27.32
C LYS A 204 29.88 -25.62 -28.07
N ALA A 205 28.77 -25.02 -27.65
CA ALA A 205 27.52 -25.05 -28.40
C ALA A 205 27.49 -23.93 -29.45
N LEU A 206 27.37 -24.31 -30.74
CA LEU A 206 27.35 -23.38 -31.88
C LEU A 206 25.95 -23.18 -32.46
N GLN A 207 25.12 -24.23 -32.45
CA GLN A 207 23.76 -24.17 -33.00
C GLN A 207 22.79 -24.92 -32.10
N LEU A 208 21.56 -24.41 -32.04
CA LEU A 208 20.44 -24.97 -31.29
C LEU A 208 19.31 -25.22 -32.30
N SER A 209 18.76 -26.45 -32.35
CA SER A 209 17.71 -26.82 -33.30
C SER A 209 16.71 -27.82 -32.70
N PRO A 210 15.40 -27.57 -32.79
CA PRO A 210 14.78 -26.36 -33.33
C PRO A 210 15.05 -25.14 -32.44
N ASN A 211 15.04 -23.93 -33.03
CA ASN A 211 15.12 -22.66 -32.30
C ASN A 211 14.31 -21.61 -33.09
N PRO A 212 13.07 -21.26 -32.68
CA PRO A 212 12.47 -21.52 -31.37
C PRO A 212 12.15 -22.99 -31.06
N VAL A 213 12.23 -23.37 -29.78
CA VAL A 213 11.94 -24.74 -29.29
C VAL A 213 10.69 -24.77 -28.42
N LYS A 214 9.91 -25.86 -28.53
CA LYS A 214 8.78 -26.11 -27.64
C LYS A 214 9.26 -26.77 -26.35
N ALA A 215 8.82 -26.27 -25.20
CA ALA A 215 9.12 -26.89 -23.91
C ALA A 215 8.64 -28.37 -23.86
N GLY A 216 9.40 -29.23 -23.19
CA GLY A 216 9.10 -30.67 -23.13
C GLY A 216 9.43 -31.44 -24.41
N THR A 217 10.10 -30.83 -25.39
CA THR A 217 10.58 -31.52 -26.61
C THR A 217 12.11 -31.62 -26.63
N VAL A 218 12.65 -32.45 -27.52
CA VAL A 218 14.10 -32.65 -27.67
C VAL A 218 14.71 -31.45 -28.39
N LEU A 219 15.73 -30.84 -27.78
CA LEU A 219 16.62 -29.88 -28.40
C LEU A 219 17.89 -30.57 -28.87
N THR A 220 18.28 -30.34 -30.12
CA THR A 220 19.60 -30.71 -30.66
C THR A 220 20.56 -29.53 -30.52
N ILE A 221 21.64 -29.75 -29.79
CA ILE A 221 22.76 -28.83 -29.63
C ILE A 221 23.89 -29.35 -30.53
N GLN A 222 24.33 -28.56 -31.51
CA GLN A 222 25.49 -28.89 -32.35
C GLN A 222 26.68 -28.00 -31.98
N GLY A 223 27.87 -28.57 -32.02
CA GLY A 223 29.04 -27.92 -31.46
C GLY A 223 30.35 -28.68 -31.62
N THR A 224 31.32 -28.36 -30.76
CA THR A 224 32.57 -29.10 -30.63
C THR A 224 32.77 -29.52 -29.18
N ASP A 225 33.46 -30.65 -29.01
CA ASP A 225 33.88 -31.19 -27.70
C ASP A 225 32.69 -31.41 -26.74
N LEU A 226 31.49 -31.61 -27.28
CA LEU A 226 30.24 -31.71 -26.52
C LEU A 226 30.16 -32.97 -25.66
N ASP A 227 30.96 -34.00 -25.93
CA ASP A 227 31.11 -35.19 -25.09
C ASP A 227 31.76 -34.89 -23.74
N LEU A 228 32.40 -33.71 -23.60
CA LEU A 228 32.93 -33.23 -22.32
C LEU A 228 31.84 -32.66 -21.41
N ALA A 229 30.67 -32.27 -21.93
CA ALA A 229 29.59 -31.75 -21.12
C ALA A 229 29.04 -32.85 -20.18
N ARG A 230 28.80 -32.50 -18.92
CA ARG A 230 28.14 -33.35 -17.91
C ARG A 230 26.73 -32.85 -17.61
N GLN A 231 26.49 -31.55 -17.80
CA GLN A 231 25.19 -30.93 -17.57
C GLN A 231 24.91 -29.86 -18.64
N VAL A 232 23.62 -29.65 -18.91
CA VAL A 232 23.13 -28.51 -19.71
C VAL A 232 22.24 -27.66 -18.82
N GLY A 233 22.70 -26.44 -18.51
CA GLY A 233 21.92 -25.43 -17.82
C GLY A 233 20.98 -24.71 -18.77
N PHE A 234 19.71 -24.62 -18.39
CA PHE A 234 18.71 -23.77 -19.03
C PHE A 234 18.35 -22.66 -18.04
N GLU A 235 18.08 -21.45 -18.53
CA GLU A 235 17.64 -20.36 -17.67
C GLU A 235 16.27 -20.69 -17.05
N GLY A 236 16.06 -20.30 -15.79
CA GLY A 236 14.80 -20.56 -15.06
C GLY A 236 14.68 -21.94 -14.40
N THR A 237 15.61 -22.87 -14.64
CA THR A 237 15.50 -24.27 -14.17
C THR A 237 16.84 -24.86 -13.71
N ASN A 238 16.80 -26.04 -13.11
CA ASN A 238 18.02 -26.74 -12.68
C ASN A 238 18.74 -27.36 -13.89
N PRO A 239 20.08 -27.44 -13.89
CA PRO A 239 20.82 -28.10 -14.96
C PRO A 239 20.37 -29.55 -15.19
N VAL A 240 20.20 -29.90 -16.47
CA VAL A 240 19.84 -31.24 -16.90
C VAL A 240 21.09 -32.10 -17.00
N THR A 241 21.10 -33.25 -16.32
CA THR A 241 22.22 -34.21 -16.32
C THR A 241 21.95 -35.47 -17.15
N ALA A 242 20.72 -35.61 -17.68
CA ALA A 242 20.30 -36.75 -18.47
C ALA A 242 20.09 -36.32 -19.93
N PHE A 243 20.89 -36.87 -20.84
CA PHE A 243 20.81 -36.59 -22.27
C PHE A 243 20.13 -37.75 -23.00
N VAL A 244 19.39 -37.43 -24.07
CA VAL A 244 18.81 -38.41 -24.99
C VAL A 244 19.93 -39.08 -25.79
N SER A 245 20.88 -38.28 -26.28
CA SER A 245 22.12 -38.76 -26.91
C SER A 245 23.23 -37.72 -26.75
N GLN A 246 24.49 -38.17 -26.80
CA GLN A 246 25.67 -37.30 -26.70
C GLN A 246 26.83 -37.88 -27.51
N SER A 247 27.46 -37.01 -28.30
CA SER A 247 28.70 -37.23 -29.04
C SER A 247 29.56 -35.97 -28.95
N ALA A 248 30.76 -35.99 -29.55
CA ALA A 248 31.66 -34.84 -29.54
C ALA A 248 31.11 -33.62 -30.30
N ASP A 249 30.21 -33.82 -31.26
CA ASP A 249 29.65 -32.80 -32.13
C ASP A 249 28.16 -32.52 -31.89
N LYS A 250 27.49 -33.33 -31.07
CA LYS A 250 26.04 -33.25 -30.86
C LYS A 250 25.61 -33.67 -29.45
N ILE A 251 24.68 -32.92 -28.85
CA ILE A 251 23.87 -33.35 -27.70
C ILE A 251 22.39 -33.28 -28.07
N GLU A 252 21.62 -34.30 -27.75
CA GLU A 252 20.15 -34.22 -27.71
C GLU A 252 19.70 -34.24 -26.25
N VAL A 253 18.92 -33.24 -25.85
CA VAL A 253 18.47 -33.08 -24.48
C VAL A 253 17.00 -32.65 -24.45
N MET A 254 16.24 -33.14 -23.47
CA MET A 254 14.86 -32.70 -23.27
C MET A 254 14.85 -31.30 -22.67
N VAL A 255 14.14 -30.36 -23.30
CA VAL A 255 13.98 -29.00 -22.77
C VAL A 255 13.02 -29.01 -21.57
N PRO A 256 13.44 -28.52 -20.39
CA PRO A 256 12.55 -28.43 -19.23
C PRO A 256 11.30 -27.58 -19.50
N ALA A 257 10.21 -27.86 -18.78
CA ALA A 257 8.93 -27.17 -18.97
C ALA A 257 8.98 -25.68 -18.58
N ASP A 258 9.86 -25.35 -17.63
CA ASP A 258 10.11 -24.05 -17.03
C ASP A 258 11.38 -23.38 -17.57
N ALA A 259 11.96 -23.90 -18.66
CA ALA A 259 13.09 -23.25 -19.32
C ALA A 259 12.67 -21.91 -19.91
N HIS A 260 13.51 -20.90 -19.74
CA HIS A 260 13.32 -19.55 -20.27
C HIS A 260 14.17 -19.30 -21.52
N ASP A 261 13.91 -18.20 -22.22
CA ASP A 261 14.82 -17.69 -23.25
C ASP A 261 16.18 -17.35 -22.63
N GLY A 262 17.27 -17.51 -23.38
CA GLY A 262 18.62 -17.17 -22.94
C GLY A 262 19.69 -18.15 -23.43
N ASN A 263 20.96 -17.88 -23.17
CA ASN A 263 22.02 -18.84 -23.49
C ASN A 263 21.88 -20.11 -22.64
N ILE A 264 22.04 -21.28 -23.27
CA ILE A 264 22.22 -22.51 -22.49
C ILE A 264 23.67 -22.57 -21.99
N LEU A 265 23.88 -23.19 -20.84
CA LEU A 265 25.21 -23.38 -20.26
C LEU A 265 25.63 -24.84 -20.43
N LEU A 266 26.76 -25.09 -21.09
CA LEU A 266 27.40 -26.40 -21.07
C LEU A 266 28.36 -26.48 -19.88
N ILE A 267 28.17 -27.46 -19.01
CA ILE A 267 28.93 -27.62 -17.78
C ILE A 267 29.70 -28.96 -17.85
N PRO A 268 31.02 -28.95 -18.12
CA PRO A 268 31.86 -30.14 -18.10
C PRO A 268 32.26 -30.54 -16.67
N GLY A 269 33.05 -31.60 -16.52
CA GLY A 269 33.53 -32.09 -15.22
C GLY A 269 34.31 -31.08 -14.37
N SER A 270 34.86 -30.04 -15.02
CA SER A 270 35.55 -28.93 -14.37
C SER A 270 34.62 -27.87 -13.78
N PHE A 271 33.31 -28.01 -13.95
CA PHE A 271 32.27 -27.08 -13.48
C PHE A 271 32.36 -25.66 -14.07
N VAL A 272 33.15 -25.46 -15.13
CA VAL A 272 33.20 -24.19 -15.85
C VAL A 272 31.92 -24.02 -16.67
N GLU A 273 31.15 -22.98 -16.39
CA GLU A 273 29.93 -22.68 -17.15
C GLU A 273 30.29 -22.06 -18.50
N VAL A 274 29.98 -22.76 -19.60
CA VAL A 274 30.25 -22.28 -20.96
C VAL A 274 28.94 -21.93 -21.67
N PRO A 275 28.65 -20.65 -21.92
CA PRO A 275 27.44 -20.26 -22.63
C PRO A 275 27.46 -20.69 -24.10
N SER A 276 26.30 -21.02 -24.64
CA SER A 276 26.11 -21.26 -26.08
C SER A 276 26.37 -20.00 -26.90
N ALA A 277 26.82 -20.15 -28.15
CA ALA A 277 27.03 -19.03 -29.07
C ALA A 277 25.72 -18.39 -29.55
N VAL A 278 24.59 -19.08 -29.39
CA VAL A 278 23.25 -18.63 -29.78
C VAL A 278 22.32 -18.77 -28.58
N GLU A 279 21.46 -17.79 -28.37
CA GLU A 279 20.41 -17.85 -27.35
C GLU A 279 19.30 -18.83 -27.74
N LEU A 280 18.82 -19.58 -26.76
CA LEU A 280 17.62 -20.38 -26.87
C LEU A 280 16.40 -19.45 -26.86
N ILE A 281 15.46 -19.69 -27.78
CA ILE A 281 14.19 -18.99 -27.84
C ILE A 281 13.09 -20.03 -27.58
N MET A 282 12.28 -19.80 -26.55
CA MET A 282 11.15 -20.64 -26.23
C MET A 282 9.95 -20.27 -27.13
N MET A 283 9.29 -21.30 -27.64
CA MET A 283 8.13 -21.14 -28.52
C MET A 283 6.95 -20.51 -27.77
N VAL A 284 6.29 -19.55 -28.41
CA VAL A 284 5.11 -18.88 -27.88
C VAL A 284 3.86 -19.56 -28.44
N PRO A 285 2.81 -19.79 -27.64
CA PRO A 285 1.52 -20.27 -28.13
C PRO A 285 0.85 -19.25 -29.06
N GLU A 286 0.06 -19.74 -30.01
CA GLU A 286 -0.75 -18.92 -30.91
C GLU A 286 -2.23 -19.13 -30.58
N ILE A 287 -2.96 -18.03 -30.32
CA ILE A 287 -4.39 -18.07 -30.02
C ILE A 287 -5.19 -17.79 -31.31
N ALA A 288 -5.87 -18.80 -31.84
CA ALA A 288 -6.68 -18.65 -33.04
C ALA A 288 -8.09 -18.11 -32.74
N SER A 289 -8.78 -18.68 -31.75
CA SER A 289 -10.13 -18.22 -31.37
C SER A 289 -10.49 -18.55 -29.92
N ILE A 290 -11.47 -17.82 -29.40
CA ILE A 290 -12.13 -18.07 -28.10
C ILE A 290 -13.63 -18.13 -28.36
N ALA A 291 -14.27 -19.24 -28.01
CA ALA A 291 -15.70 -19.46 -28.25
C ALA A 291 -16.37 -20.13 -27.04
N PRO A 292 -17.61 -19.75 -26.68
CA PRO A 292 -18.41 -18.71 -27.32
C PRO A 292 -17.88 -17.29 -27.08
N ASN A 293 -18.19 -16.38 -28.00
CA ASN A 293 -17.95 -14.95 -27.89
C ASN A 293 -19.13 -14.23 -28.58
N PRO A 294 -20.09 -13.64 -27.84
CA PRO A 294 -20.05 -13.34 -26.40
C PRO A 294 -20.24 -14.57 -25.50
N VAL A 295 -19.80 -14.46 -24.24
CA VAL A 295 -19.95 -15.51 -23.21
C VAL A 295 -20.54 -14.94 -21.91
N LYS A 296 -21.33 -15.74 -21.19
CA LYS A 296 -21.77 -15.38 -19.83
C LYS A 296 -20.62 -15.45 -18.84
N ASN A 297 -20.56 -14.48 -17.93
CA ASN A 297 -19.65 -14.54 -16.79
C ASN A 297 -19.88 -15.80 -15.94
N GLY A 298 -18.81 -16.48 -15.53
CA GLY A 298 -18.89 -17.74 -14.79
C GLY A 298 -18.95 -19.00 -15.66
N GLU A 299 -19.21 -18.86 -16.96
CA GLU A 299 -19.24 -19.98 -17.92
C GLU A 299 -17.87 -20.30 -18.51
N ASN A 300 -17.80 -21.43 -19.21
CA ASN A 300 -16.57 -21.89 -19.85
C ASN A 300 -16.48 -21.42 -21.30
N VAL A 301 -15.27 -21.06 -21.73
CA VAL A 301 -14.91 -20.87 -23.14
C VAL A 301 -13.90 -21.92 -23.58
N THR A 302 -13.96 -22.27 -24.85
CA THR A 302 -12.99 -23.10 -25.56
C THR A 302 -12.05 -22.18 -26.33
N VAL A 303 -10.75 -22.37 -26.12
CA VAL A 303 -9.68 -21.65 -26.80
C VAL A 303 -9.03 -22.60 -27.79
N THR A 304 -8.98 -22.24 -29.06
CA THR A 304 -8.31 -23.02 -30.11
C THR A 304 -7.09 -22.29 -30.65
N GLY A 305 -6.09 -23.04 -31.12
CA GLY A 305 -4.81 -22.46 -31.49
C GLY A 305 -3.69 -23.46 -31.69
N VAL A 306 -2.45 -23.04 -31.44
CA VAL A 306 -1.23 -23.84 -31.55
C VAL A 306 -0.41 -23.74 -30.27
N ASN A 307 0.15 -24.87 -29.82
CA ASN A 307 0.93 -25.01 -28.59
C ASN A 307 0.20 -24.54 -27.32
N LEU A 308 -1.12 -24.68 -27.27
CA LEU A 308 -1.93 -24.25 -26.12
C LEU A 308 -1.66 -25.06 -24.84
N ASP A 309 -1.04 -26.23 -24.97
CA ASP A 309 -0.56 -27.05 -23.86
C ASP A 309 0.57 -26.37 -23.06
N LEU A 310 1.20 -25.33 -23.62
CA LEU A 310 2.20 -24.52 -22.90
C LEU A 310 1.58 -23.53 -21.91
N ILE A 311 0.27 -23.25 -22.03
CA ILE A 311 -0.42 -22.23 -21.23
C ILE A 311 -0.64 -22.77 -19.81
N THR A 312 -0.15 -22.02 -18.82
CA THR A 312 -0.29 -22.33 -17.39
C THR A 312 -1.16 -21.32 -16.66
N ARG A 313 -1.39 -20.13 -17.22
CA ARG A 313 -2.23 -19.09 -16.62
C ARG A 313 -3.03 -18.32 -17.67
N VAL A 314 -4.21 -17.88 -17.27
CA VAL A 314 -5.14 -17.09 -18.10
C VAL A 314 -5.67 -15.92 -17.28
N VAL A 315 -5.67 -14.73 -17.84
CA VAL A 315 -6.15 -13.50 -17.21
C VAL A 315 -7.14 -12.82 -18.14
N PHE A 316 -8.34 -12.56 -17.64
CA PHE A 316 -9.43 -11.89 -18.33
C PHE A 316 -9.46 -10.39 -18.00
N GLY A 317 -10.30 -9.64 -18.73
CA GLY A 317 -10.53 -8.21 -18.48
C GLY A 317 -10.82 -7.89 -17.02
N GLY A 318 -10.33 -6.74 -16.55
CA GLY A 318 -10.35 -6.36 -15.13
C GLY A 318 -9.28 -7.08 -14.29
N ASN A 319 -8.25 -7.64 -14.93
CA ASN A 319 -7.16 -8.40 -14.32
C ASN A 319 -7.65 -9.59 -13.47
N LYS A 320 -8.64 -10.33 -13.99
CA LYS A 320 -9.27 -11.45 -13.28
C LYS A 320 -8.69 -12.77 -13.75
N ALA A 321 -8.07 -13.52 -12.83
CA ALA A 321 -7.50 -14.82 -13.14
C ALA A 321 -8.59 -15.84 -13.47
N GLY A 322 -8.50 -16.46 -14.65
CA GLY A 322 -9.34 -17.58 -15.06
C GLY A 322 -8.79 -18.92 -14.61
N ALA A 323 -9.62 -19.96 -14.70
CA ALA A 323 -9.22 -21.33 -14.39
C ALA A 323 -9.11 -22.17 -15.67
N ILE A 324 -7.96 -22.79 -15.90
CA ILE A 324 -7.77 -23.77 -16.97
C ILE A 324 -8.36 -25.10 -16.50
N LEU A 325 -9.27 -25.67 -17.30
CA LEU A 325 -9.91 -26.94 -17.01
C LEU A 325 -9.03 -28.10 -17.50
N GLY A 326 -9.16 -29.27 -16.85
CA GLY A 326 -8.41 -30.46 -17.23
C GLY A 326 -8.75 -30.97 -18.64
N GLY A 327 -7.81 -31.68 -19.26
CA GLY A 327 -7.99 -32.30 -20.59
C GLY A 327 -7.58 -31.41 -21.78
N GLY A 328 -6.81 -30.33 -21.53
CA GLY A 328 -6.24 -29.50 -22.60
C GLY A 328 -5.25 -30.25 -23.49
N THR A 329 -5.11 -29.78 -24.73
CA THR A 329 -4.21 -30.30 -25.76
C THR A 329 -3.43 -29.15 -26.39
N ALA A 330 -2.48 -29.46 -27.28
CA ALA A 330 -1.72 -28.44 -28.00
C ALA A 330 -2.57 -27.55 -28.92
N THR A 331 -3.79 -27.95 -29.26
CA THR A 331 -4.66 -27.20 -30.19
C THR A 331 -5.96 -26.71 -29.57
N GLU A 332 -6.29 -27.16 -28.36
CA GLU A 332 -7.53 -26.80 -27.67
C GLU A 332 -7.34 -26.83 -26.15
N ILE A 333 -7.74 -25.77 -25.46
CA ILE A 333 -7.91 -25.75 -24.00
C ILE A 333 -9.29 -25.20 -23.64
N ARG A 334 -9.81 -25.59 -22.48
CA ARG A 334 -11.05 -25.01 -21.92
C ARG A 334 -10.72 -24.19 -20.70
N VAL A 335 -11.30 -23.01 -20.60
CA VAL A 335 -11.02 -22.07 -19.53
C VAL A 335 -12.32 -21.50 -18.98
N LYS A 336 -12.42 -21.36 -17.66
CA LYS A 336 -13.58 -20.79 -16.99
C LYS A 336 -13.42 -19.28 -16.84
N VAL A 337 -14.40 -18.52 -17.30
CA VAL A 337 -14.44 -17.06 -17.23
C VAL A 337 -14.84 -16.63 -15.81
N PRO A 338 -14.09 -15.76 -15.13
CA PRO A 338 -14.46 -15.27 -13.80
C PRO A 338 -15.78 -14.48 -13.81
N VAL A 339 -16.56 -14.59 -12.72
CA VAL A 339 -17.85 -13.87 -12.60
C VAL A 339 -17.71 -12.34 -12.59
N SER A 340 -16.56 -11.85 -12.13
CA SER A 340 -16.23 -10.43 -12.04
C SER A 340 -15.38 -9.94 -13.22
N ALA A 341 -15.21 -10.74 -14.27
CA ALA A 341 -14.42 -10.34 -15.44
C ALA A 341 -15.18 -9.27 -16.24
N THR A 342 -14.44 -8.31 -16.77
CA THR A 342 -14.96 -7.32 -17.72
C THR A 342 -14.60 -7.73 -19.14
N GLU A 343 -15.23 -7.08 -20.13
CA GLU A 343 -14.82 -7.23 -21.53
C GLU A 343 -13.37 -6.80 -21.72
N GLY A 344 -12.68 -7.45 -22.66
CA GLY A 344 -11.28 -7.17 -22.94
C GLY A 344 -10.57 -8.30 -23.69
N LEU A 345 -9.32 -8.04 -24.08
CA LEU A 345 -8.44 -9.11 -24.54
C LEU A 345 -8.13 -10.07 -23.38
N VAL A 346 -7.99 -11.35 -23.70
CA VAL A 346 -7.59 -12.38 -22.75
C VAL A 346 -6.09 -12.59 -22.85
N THR A 347 -5.39 -12.51 -21.72
CA THR A 347 -3.96 -12.74 -21.63
C THR A 347 -3.69 -14.18 -21.21
N PHE A 348 -2.82 -14.86 -21.94
CA PHE A 348 -2.36 -16.22 -21.65
C PHE A 348 -0.88 -16.18 -21.33
N ARG A 349 -0.46 -16.95 -20.32
CA ARG A 349 0.95 -17.07 -19.93
C ARG A 349 1.42 -18.51 -19.89
N THR A 350 2.66 -18.74 -20.29
CA THR A 350 3.31 -20.06 -20.23
C THR A 350 4.17 -20.23 -18.98
N ALA A 351 4.65 -21.45 -18.74
CA ALA A 351 5.67 -21.72 -17.71
C ALA A 351 7.02 -21.05 -18.04
N ALA A 352 7.32 -20.83 -19.32
CA ALA A 352 8.50 -20.10 -19.81
C ALA A 352 8.34 -18.57 -19.74
N GLU A 353 7.41 -18.08 -18.92
CA GLU A 353 7.06 -16.66 -18.73
C GLU A 353 6.70 -15.88 -20.00
N LYS A 354 6.35 -16.56 -21.09
CA LYS A 354 5.86 -15.93 -22.32
C LYS A 354 4.42 -15.47 -22.13
N GLU A 355 4.10 -14.31 -22.67
CA GLU A 355 2.75 -13.74 -22.69
C GLU A 355 2.22 -13.68 -24.12
N VAL A 356 0.97 -14.11 -24.32
CA VAL A 356 0.23 -13.95 -25.57
C VAL A 356 -1.17 -13.41 -25.29
N LEU A 357 -1.65 -12.52 -26.15
CA LEU A 357 -3.01 -11.97 -26.08
C LEU A 357 -3.92 -12.70 -27.08
N SER A 358 -5.21 -12.75 -26.77
CA SER A 358 -6.22 -13.13 -27.75
C SER A 358 -6.23 -12.17 -28.94
N THR A 359 -6.62 -12.66 -30.11
CA THR A 359 -6.73 -11.84 -31.34
C THR A 359 -7.98 -10.98 -31.37
N GLN A 360 -9.00 -11.34 -30.58
CA GLN A 360 -10.27 -10.63 -30.48
C GLN A 360 -10.57 -10.27 -29.02
N VAL A 361 -11.29 -9.16 -28.82
CA VAL A 361 -11.87 -8.80 -27.52
C VAL A 361 -12.94 -9.83 -27.18
N LEU A 362 -12.86 -10.39 -25.97
CA LEU A 362 -13.92 -11.22 -25.44
C LEU A 362 -15.06 -10.32 -24.97
N GLN A 363 -16.20 -10.44 -25.63
CA GLN A 363 -17.45 -9.79 -25.30
C GLN A 363 -18.21 -10.62 -24.27
N LEU A 364 -18.99 -9.95 -23.44
CA LEU A 364 -19.80 -10.60 -22.41
C LEU A 364 -21.27 -10.49 -22.77
N VAL A 365 -22.02 -11.54 -22.44
CA VAL A 365 -23.48 -11.50 -22.55
C VAL A 365 -24.01 -10.48 -21.54
N GLN A 366 -24.83 -9.55 -22.01
CA GLN A 366 -25.49 -8.55 -21.17
C GLN A 366 -26.97 -8.93 -20.95
N PRO A 367 -27.53 -8.65 -19.77
CA PRO A 367 -28.95 -8.86 -19.52
C PRO A 367 -29.80 -7.98 -20.45
N VAL A 368 -30.99 -8.44 -20.80
CA VAL A 368 -31.97 -7.68 -21.59
C VAL A 368 -33.23 -7.52 -20.77
N ILE A 369 -33.71 -6.29 -20.61
CA ILE A 369 -34.99 -6.00 -19.96
C ILE A 369 -36.06 -5.91 -21.04
N THR A 370 -37.10 -6.76 -20.94
CA THR A 370 -38.21 -6.81 -21.91
C THR A 370 -39.49 -6.21 -21.36
N SER A 371 -39.77 -6.40 -20.07
CA SER A 371 -40.96 -5.89 -19.40
C SER A 371 -40.69 -5.66 -17.91
N ILE A 372 -41.53 -4.83 -17.28
CA ILE A 372 -41.63 -4.69 -15.83
C ILE A 372 -43.11 -4.88 -15.49
N THR A 373 -43.40 -5.79 -14.56
CA THR A 373 -44.77 -6.12 -14.15
C THR A 373 -44.93 -5.97 -12.64
N PRO A 374 -45.89 -5.16 -12.17
CA PRO A 374 -46.73 -4.25 -12.95
C PRO A 374 -45.91 -3.13 -13.63
N PRO A 375 -46.39 -2.51 -14.73
CA PRO A 375 -45.67 -1.42 -15.42
C PRO A 375 -45.62 -0.12 -14.62
N GLU A 376 -46.39 -0.06 -13.54
CA GLU A 376 -46.45 1.03 -12.59
C GLU A 376 -46.68 0.47 -11.18
N ALA A 377 -46.02 1.04 -10.17
CA ALA A 377 -46.17 0.59 -8.78
C ALA A 377 -45.89 1.75 -7.80
N ARG A 378 -46.32 1.56 -6.55
CA ARG A 378 -46.03 2.46 -5.42
C ARG A 378 -44.74 2.08 -4.72
N PHE A 379 -44.25 2.95 -3.83
CA PHE A 379 -43.12 2.62 -2.95
C PHE A 379 -43.42 1.37 -2.11
N GLY A 380 -42.40 0.53 -1.93
CA GLY A 380 -42.49 -0.72 -1.17
C GLY A 380 -43.16 -1.88 -1.91
N GLU A 381 -43.92 -1.64 -2.98
CA GLU A 381 -44.50 -2.70 -3.81
C GLU A 381 -43.40 -3.49 -4.53
N GLU A 382 -43.61 -4.80 -4.68
CA GLU A 382 -42.72 -5.67 -5.43
C GLU A 382 -43.03 -5.57 -6.92
N ILE A 383 -41.98 -5.43 -7.72
CA ILE A 383 -42.03 -5.52 -9.18
C ILE A 383 -41.22 -6.72 -9.66
N THR A 384 -41.68 -7.31 -10.76
CA THR A 384 -40.96 -8.34 -11.51
C THR A 384 -40.42 -7.73 -12.79
N ILE A 385 -39.10 -7.78 -12.95
CA ILE A 385 -38.40 -7.42 -14.18
C ILE A 385 -38.29 -8.70 -15.01
N GLU A 386 -38.83 -8.72 -16.22
CA GLU A 386 -38.78 -9.87 -17.13
C GLU A 386 -37.81 -9.61 -18.28
N GLY A 387 -37.11 -10.64 -18.73
CA GLY A 387 -36.03 -10.45 -19.69
C GLY A 387 -35.26 -11.70 -20.09
N GLU A 388 -34.05 -11.46 -20.59
CA GLU A 388 -33.06 -12.49 -20.88
C GLU A 388 -31.81 -12.24 -20.03
N ASP A 389 -31.13 -13.31 -19.64
CA ASP A 389 -29.87 -13.31 -18.90
C ASP A 389 -29.88 -12.51 -17.59
N LEU A 390 -31.07 -12.42 -16.96
CA LEU A 390 -31.27 -11.72 -15.69
C LEU A 390 -30.61 -12.42 -14.49
N ASP A 391 -30.17 -13.68 -14.65
CA ASP A 391 -29.38 -14.41 -13.65
C ASP A 391 -28.03 -13.73 -13.32
N LEU A 392 -27.57 -12.84 -14.21
CA LEU A 392 -26.36 -12.04 -14.05
C LEU A 392 -26.52 -10.83 -13.11
N VAL A 393 -27.77 -10.43 -12.85
CA VAL A 393 -28.13 -9.20 -12.12
C VAL A 393 -27.90 -9.38 -10.61
N ARG A 394 -27.41 -8.31 -9.96
CA ARG A 394 -27.15 -8.21 -8.52
C ARG A 394 -27.85 -7.04 -7.86
N SER A 395 -28.17 -6.00 -8.61
CA SER A 395 -28.92 -4.86 -8.12
C SER A 395 -29.68 -4.17 -9.25
N VAL A 396 -30.64 -3.35 -8.87
CA VAL A 396 -31.45 -2.48 -9.74
C VAL A 396 -31.29 -1.05 -9.25
N ILE A 397 -30.96 -0.14 -10.15
CA ILE A 397 -30.91 1.29 -9.91
C ILE A 397 -32.21 1.89 -10.47
N PHE A 398 -33.02 2.46 -9.59
CA PHE A 398 -34.20 3.24 -9.95
C PHE A 398 -33.81 4.66 -10.36
N SER A 399 -34.65 5.28 -11.19
CA SER A 399 -34.54 6.71 -11.52
C SER A 399 -34.50 7.54 -10.22
N GLY A 400 -33.58 8.50 -10.14
CA GLY A 400 -33.20 9.16 -8.88
C GLY A 400 -31.92 8.61 -8.23
N GLY A 401 -31.35 7.53 -8.77
CA GLY A 401 -30.04 6.98 -8.33
C GLY A 401 -30.12 6.03 -7.14
N LEU A 402 -31.31 5.50 -6.84
CA LEU A 402 -31.52 4.60 -5.71
C LEU A 402 -31.26 3.15 -6.12
N GLU A 403 -30.27 2.52 -5.49
CA GLU A 403 -29.87 1.14 -5.79
C GLU A 403 -30.45 0.15 -4.77
N VAL A 404 -31.07 -0.92 -5.27
CA VAL A 404 -31.66 -1.99 -4.47
C VAL A 404 -31.03 -3.32 -4.88
N ALA A 405 -30.61 -4.12 -3.89
CA ALA A 405 -30.05 -5.45 -4.14
C ALA A 405 -31.12 -6.43 -4.63
N VAL A 406 -30.76 -7.26 -5.61
CA VAL A 406 -31.59 -8.36 -6.12
C VAL A 406 -31.05 -9.67 -5.58
N ASN A 407 -31.92 -10.44 -4.92
CA ASN A 407 -31.59 -11.77 -4.43
C ASN A 407 -32.21 -12.83 -5.35
N ASN A 408 -31.43 -13.86 -5.72
CA ASN A 408 -31.90 -15.03 -6.47
C ASN A 408 -32.54 -14.74 -7.84
N ALA A 409 -31.98 -13.80 -8.61
CA ALA A 409 -32.40 -13.57 -9.99
C ALA A 409 -32.31 -14.86 -10.83
N LEU A 410 -33.33 -15.12 -11.65
CA LEU A 410 -33.39 -16.24 -12.59
C LEU A 410 -33.04 -15.75 -14.00
N PRO A 411 -32.75 -16.64 -14.97
CA PRO A 411 -32.39 -16.21 -16.32
C PRO A 411 -33.46 -15.36 -17.01
N GLY A 412 -34.74 -15.56 -16.69
CA GLY A 412 -35.85 -14.84 -17.29
C GLY A 412 -36.51 -13.76 -16.43
N GLU A 413 -36.19 -13.68 -15.14
CA GLU A 413 -36.86 -12.77 -14.22
C GLU A 413 -35.99 -12.36 -13.01
N ALA A 414 -36.22 -11.15 -12.52
CA ALA A 414 -35.66 -10.63 -11.28
C ALA A 414 -36.74 -9.86 -10.51
N THR A 415 -36.90 -10.11 -9.21
CA THR A 415 -37.85 -9.37 -8.36
C THR A 415 -37.12 -8.36 -7.46
N VAL A 416 -37.76 -7.21 -7.25
CA VAL A 416 -37.24 -6.14 -6.40
C VAL A 416 -38.39 -5.27 -5.86
N ASN A 417 -38.25 -4.73 -4.66
CA ASN A 417 -39.20 -3.74 -4.12
C ASN A 417 -38.81 -2.33 -4.58
N VAL A 418 -39.80 -1.52 -4.94
CA VAL A 418 -39.60 -0.11 -5.31
C VAL A 418 -39.12 0.68 -4.07
N PRO A 419 -37.93 1.32 -4.10
CA PRO A 419 -37.41 2.06 -2.96
C PRO A 419 -38.14 3.40 -2.79
N ILE A 420 -38.24 3.87 -1.55
CA ILE A 420 -38.79 5.19 -1.22
C ILE A 420 -37.94 6.28 -1.88
N GLY A 421 -38.59 7.24 -2.56
CA GLY A 421 -37.94 8.32 -3.29
C GLY A 421 -37.52 7.96 -4.72
N ALA A 422 -37.90 6.78 -5.22
CA ALA A 422 -37.77 6.46 -6.65
C ALA A 422 -38.57 7.46 -7.48
N LEU A 423 -37.99 7.90 -8.60
CA LEU A 423 -38.65 8.78 -9.55
C LEU A 423 -39.17 7.97 -10.74
N THR A 424 -40.22 8.46 -11.39
CA THR A 424 -40.65 7.92 -12.69
C THR A 424 -39.53 8.09 -13.72
N GLY A 425 -39.22 7.00 -14.44
CA GLY A 425 -38.16 6.97 -15.44
C GLY A 425 -37.63 5.54 -15.66
N PRO A 426 -36.59 5.35 -16.48
CA PRO A 426 -36.03 4.02 -16.72
C PRO A 426 -35.37 3.47 -15.45
N ILE A 427 -35.35 2.14 -15.32
CA ILE A 427 -34.56 1.44 -14.30
C ILE A 427 -33.34 0.81 -14.96
N ALA A 428 -32.24 0.66 -14.23
CA ALA A 428 -31.04 -0.02 -14.72
C ALA A 428 -30.72 -1.26 -13.89
N VAL A 429 -30.51 -2.41 -14.53
CA VAL A 429 -29.97 -3.58 -13.84
C VAL A 429 -28.44 -3.51 -13.82
N VAL A 430 -27.85 -3.91 -12.69
CA VAL A 430 -26.39 -3.96 -12.49
C VAL A 430 -25.97 -5.41 -12.29
N THR A 431 -24.98 -5.85 -13.06
CA THR A 431 -24.44 -7.22 -12.97
C THR A 431 -23.24 -7.31 -12.02
N SER A 432 -22.80 -8.53 -11.69
CA SER A 432 -21.67 -8.78 -10.76
C SER A 432 -20.34 -8.17 -11.20
N ASN A 433 -20.15 -7.84 -12.48
CA ASN A 433 -18.95 -7.18 -13.00
C ASN A 433 -19.09 -5.66 -13.11
N GLY A 434 -20.22 -5.09 -12.65
CA GLY A 434 -20.49 -3.65 -12.65
C GLY A 434 -21.08 -3.11 -13.96
N SER A 435 -21.40 -3.97 -14.94
CA SER A 435 -22.11 -3.53 -16.15
C SER A 435 -23.53 -3.09 -15.80
N GLN A 436 -24.00 -2.01 -16.44
CA GLN A 436 -25.34 -1.48 -16.27
C GLN A 436 -26.11 -1.55 -17.58
N VAL A 437 -27.34 -2.05 -17.52
CA VAL A 437 -28.27 -2.06 -18.67
C VAL A 437 -29.58 -1.41 -18.25
N SER A 438 -29.97 -0.33 -18.94
CA SER A 438 -31.21 0.39 -18.68
C SER A 438 -32.39 -0.17 -19.46
N SER A 439 -33.60 -0.08 -18.90
CA SER A 439 -34.84 -0.35 -19.62
C SER A 439 -35.01 0.65 -20.77
N ALA A 440 -35.56 0.20 -21.89
CA ALA A 440 -35.85 1.06 -23.04
C ALA A 440 -37.12 1.92 -22.85
N PHE A 441 -37.81 1.75 -21.72
CA PHE A 441 -39.07 2.38 -21.36
C PHE A 441 -39.00 2.84 -19.90
N ASP A 442 -39.85 3.82 -19.57
CA ASP A 442 -39.98 4.33 -18.21
C ASP A 442 -40.82 3.38 -17.35
N PHE A 443 -40.40 3.18 -16.11
CA PHE A 443 -41.21 2.59 -15.06
C PHE A 443 -41.96 3.71 -14.33
N ASN A 444 -43.30 3.62 -14.28
CA ASN A 444 -44.12 4.68 -13.72
C ASN A 444 -44.28 4.49 -12.21
N ILE A 445 -43.87 5.48 -11.42
CA ILE A 445 -44.13 5.50 -9.98
C ILE A 445 -45.53 6.08 -9.80
N LEU A 446 -46.45 5.25 -9.29
CA LEU A 446 -47.80 5.70 -8.98
C LEU A 446 -47.77 6.67 -7.81
N LEU A 447 -48.56 7.73 -7.92
CA LEU A 447 -48.83 8.63 -6.80
C LEU A 447 -49.42 7.81 -5.65
N SER A 448 -48.88 8.03 -4.45
CA SER A 448 -49.59 7.63 -3.25
C SER A 448 -50.75 8.60 -3.04
N THR A 449 -51.83 8.12 -2.44
CA THR A 449 -53.04 8.94 -2.26
C THR A 449 -53.53 8.94 -0.81
N ASN A 450 -52.79 8.31 0.11
CA ASN A 450 -53.35 7.86 1.38
C ASN A 450 -52.45 8.14 2.59
N ALA A 451 -51.57 9.15 2.55
CA ALA A 451 -50.94 9.61 3.80
C ALA A 451 -52.05 10.17 4.71
N VAL A 452 -52.36 9.46 5.79
CA VAL A 452 -53.46 9.81 6.70
C VAL A 452 -52.89 10.14 8.07
N ILE A 453 -53.16 11.35 8.56
CA ILE A 453 -52.91 11.68 9.96
C ILE A 453 -54.07 11.14 10.80
N SER A 454 -53.78 10.14 11.62
CA SER A 454 -54.75 9.53 12.54
C SER A 454 -54.78 10.26 13.89
N SER A 455 -53.65 10.77 14.38
CA SER A 455 -53.59 11.56 15.61
C SER A 455 -52.36 12.45 15.68
N MET A 456 -52.51 13.61 16.33
CA MET A 456 -51.46 14.57 16.68
C MET A 456 -51.94 15.38 17.89
N PRO A 457 -51.06 16.07 18.64
CA PRO A 457 -51.49 16.95 19.72
C PRO A 457 -52.31 18.13 19.18
N ALA A 458 -53.37 18.51 19.90
CA ALA A 458 -54.21 19.67 19.57
C ALA A 458 -53.55 21.02 19.92
N MET A 459 -52.44 20.98 20.68
CA MET A 459 -51.73 22.15 21.18
C MET A 459 -50.25 21.82 21.37
N ALA A 460 -49.37 22.74 21.04
CA ALA A 460 -47.93 22.64 21.27
C ALA A 460 -47.30 24.03 21.38
N ALA A 461 -46.18 24.15 22.10
CA ALA A 461 -45.36 25.36 22.10
C ALA A 461 -44.22 25.23 21.07
N PRO A 462 -43.73 26.34 20.51
CA PRO A 462 -42.48 26.33 19.77
C PRO A 462 -41.35 25.70 20.59
N GLY A 463 -40.63 24.74 19.98
CA GLY A 463 -39.59 23.94 20.64
C GLY A 463 -40.05 22.58 21.18
N ASP A 464 -41.36 22.30 21.26
CA ASP A 464 -41.86 20.99 21.67
C ASP A 464 -41.58 19.91 20.60
N MET A 465 -41.30 18.68 21.04
CA MET A 465 -41.35 17.50 20.16
C MET A 465 -42.78 16.97 20.14
N ILE A 466 -43.38 16.88 18.96
CA ILE A 466 -44.71 16.30 18.77
C ILE A 466 -44.65 14.98 18.01
N ASP A 467 -45.56 14.07 18.35
CA ASP A 467 -45.80 12.83 17.63
C ASP A 467 -46.96 13.02 16.65
N ILE A 468 -46.71 12.69 15.38
CA ILE A 468 -47.69 12.65 14.31
C ILE A 468 -47.84 11.18 13.93
N VAL A 469 -49.01 10.61 14.23
CA VAL A 469 -49.29 9.18 14.04
C VAL A 469 -50.28 9.01 12.90
N GLY A 470 -50.06 8.01 12.05
CA GLY A 470 -50.82 7.86 10.83
C GLY A 470 -50.57 6.58 10.08
N GLU A 471 -50.90 6.61 8.79
CA GLU A 471 -50.56 5.59 7.81
C GLU A 471 -49.82 6.27 6.65
N HIS A 472 -48.88 5.55 6.03
CA HIS A 472 -48.07 6.03 4.90
C HIS A 472 -47.28 7.32 5.18
N LEU A 473 -46.85 7.54 6.43
CA LEU A 473 -46.11 8.75 6.84
C LEU A 473 -44.65 8.79 6.37
N ASP A 474 -44.08 7.66 5.97
CA ASP A 474 -42.74 7.57 5.40
C ASP A 474 -42.64 8.18 3.99
N GLU A 475 -43.78 8.42 3.34
CA GLU A 475 -43.90 9.10 2.05
C GLU A 475 -43.82 10.63 2.16
N LEU A 476 -43.85 11.19 3.38
CA LEU A 476 -43.73 12.63 3.60
C LEU A 476 -42.32 13.12 3.31
N ASN A 477 -42.17 14.12 2.46
CA ASN A 477 -40.93 14.84 2.22
C ASN A 477 -40.78 16.03 3.18
N GLU A 478 -41.82 16.85 3.33
CA GLU A 478 -41.80 18.07 4.13
C GLU A 478 -42.94 18.12 5.16
N VAL A 479 -42.64 18.72 6.31
CA VAL A 479 -43.60 19.07 7.37
C VAL A 479 -43.46 20.55 7.62
N ILE A 480 -44.49 21.35 7.34
CA ILE A 480 -44.44 22.82 7.37
C ILE A 480 -45.47 23.34 8.35
N PHE A 481 -45.00 24.01 9.40
CA PHE A 481 -45.83 24.54 10.48
C PHE A 481 -46.46 25.90 10.11
N PRO A 482 -47.52 26.33 10.85
CA PRO A 482 -48.16 27.63 10.65
C PRO A 482 -47.18 28.79 10.51
N GLY A 483 -47.44 29.68 9.55
CA GLY A 483 -46.52 30.75 9.17
C GLY A 483 -45.51 30.37 8.08
N GLU A 484 -45.74 29.25 7.36
CA GLU A 484 -44.86 28.73 6.31
C GLU A 484 -43.44 28.40 6.82
N VAL A 485 -43.36 27.83 8.03
CA VAL A 485 -42.10 27.50 8.69
C VAL A 485 -41.80 26.01 8.57
N PRO A 486 -40.86 25.58 7.71
CA PRO A 486 -40.53 24.17 7.55
C PRO A 486 -39.87 23.61 8.81
N ALA A 487 -40.26 22.40 9.18
CA ALA A 487 -39.60 21.64 10.22
C ALA A 487 -38.23 21.18 9.75
N THR A 488 -37.22 21.38 10.58
CA THR A 488 -35.82 21.05 10.27
C THR A 488 -35.22 20.04 11.24
N MET A 489 -35.93 19.70 12.32
CA MET A 489 -35.50 18.75 13.33
C MET A 489 -36.54 17.65 13.53
N PHE A 490 -36.11 16.40 13.33
CA PHE A 490 -36.94 15.21 13.42
C PHE A 490 -36.35 14.19 14.39
N GLY A 491 -37.23 13.42 15.02
CA GLY A 491 -36.89 12.22 15.78
C GLY A 491 -37.08 10.96 14.93
N MET A 492 -37.91 10.03 15.40
CA MET A 492 -38.24 8.81 14.66
C MET A 492 -39.15 9.11 13.45
N LYS A 493 -38.87 8.47 12.32
CA LYS A 493 -39.70 8.51 11.11
C LYS A 493 -39.91 7.11 10.56
N THR A 494 -41.17 6.70 10.44
CA THR A 494 -41.63 5.39 9.95
C THR A 494 -42.93 5.57 9.19
N ALA A 495 -43.45 4.51 8.56
CA ALA A 495 -44.74 4.53 7.88
C ALA A 495 -45.94 4.92 8.77
N THR A 496 -45.81 4.82 10.09
CA THR A 496 -46.92 5.08 11.02
C THR A 496 -46.66 6.18 12.05
N LEU A 497 -45.44 6.71 12.11
CA LEU A 497 -45.04 7.71 13.11
C LEU A 497 -43.98 8.66 12.54
N ILE A 498 -44.23 9.96 12.70
CA ILE A 498 -43.23 11.02 12.58
C ILE A 498 -43.13 11.74 13.92
N GLN A 499 -41.93 11.81 14.47
CA GLN A 499 -41.61 12.72 15.57
C GLN A 499 -40.93 13.96 15.01
N VAL A 500 -41.45 15.14 15.33
CA VAL A 500 -40.97 16.39 14.76
C VAL A 500 -41.00 17.49 15.81
N PHE A 501 -39.98 18.35 15.82
CA PHE A 501 -39.99 19.53 16.69
C PHE A 501 -40.77 20.67 16.04
N VAL A 502 -41.60 21.36 16.84
CA VAL A 502 -42.25 22.62 16.43
C VAL A 502 -41.16 23.69 16.29
N PRO A 503 -40.95 24.30 15.12
CA PRO A 503 -39.94 25.33 14.93
C PRO A 503 -40.16 26.57 15.82
N MET A 504 -39.08 27.20 16.29
CA MET A 504 -39.17 28.40 17.14
C MET A 504 -39.83 29.62 16.45
N GLY A 505 -39.86 29.66 15.12
CA GLY A 505 -40.46 30.74 14.34
C GLY A 505 -41.92 30.51 13.95
N THR A 506 -42.54 29.41 14.39
CA THR A 506 -43.92 29.08 14.05
C THR A 506 -44.89 30.15 14.58
N ALA A 507 -45.81 30.59 13.73
CA ALA A 507 -46.82 31.58 14.11
C ALA A 507 -47.71 31.06 15.25
N THR A 508 -47.96 31.89 16.26
CA THR A 508 -48.83 31.57 17.40
C THR A 508 -50.31 31.60 17.00
N GLY A 509 -51.14 30.88 17.77
CA GLY A 509 -52.58 30.73 17.52
C GLY A 509 -52.96 29.43 16.81
N ILE A 510 -54.23 29.33 16.40
CA ILE A 510 -54.78 28.14 15.76
C ILE A 510 -54.41 28.12 14.27
N GLY A 511 -53.76 27.05 13.81
CA GLY A 511 -53.43 26.82 12.42
C GLY A 511 -53.40 25.33 12.06
N ASN A 512 -52.93 25.00 10.86
CA ASN A 512 -52.74 23.62 10.40
C ASN A 512 -51.28 23.42 9.98
N ILE A 513 -50.76 22.20 10.15
CA ILE A 513 -49.48 21.79 9.60
C ILE A 513 -49.73 21.34 8.15
N LYS A 514 -48.95 21.87 7.21
CA LYS A 514 -48.94 21.43 5.80
C LYS A 514 -47.92 20.30 5.65
N PHE A 515 -48.34 19.21 5.03
CA PHE A 515 -47.49 18.09 4.68
C PHE A 515 -47.30 18.07 3.17
N ILE A 516 -46.07 17.79 2.74
CA ILE A 516 -45.74 17.59 1.33
C ILE A 516 -45.10 16.20 1.21
N THR A 517 -45.64 15.35 0.36
CA THR A 517 -45.07 14.03 0.03
C THR A 517 -43.90 14.15 -0.95
N PHE A 518 -43.13 13.07 -1.17
CA PHE A 518 -42.02 13.06 -2.15
C PHE A 518 -42.45 13.30 -3.60
N ASP A 519 -43.73 13.09 -3.93
CA ASP A 519 -44.33 13.39 -5.22
C ASP A 519 -45.01 14.78 -5.29
N GLY A 520 -44.97 15.55 -4.20
CA GLY A 520 -45.46 16.93 -4.14
C GLY A 520 -46.95 17.09 -3.84
N GLU A 521 -47.66 16.05 -3.40
CA GLU A 521 -49.02 16.18 -2.89
C GLU A 521 -49.01 17.00 -1.59
N GLU A 522 -49.87 18.02 -1.54
CA GLU A 522 -50.06 18.86 -0.36
C GLU A 522 -51.35 18.50 0.36
N PHE A 523 -51.26 18.26 1.67
CA PHE A 523 -52.43 18.13 2.53
C PHE A 523 -52.17 18.71 3.91
N PHE A 524 -53.25 18.90 4.69
CA PHE A 524 -53.19 19.61 5.96
C PHE A 524 -53.60 18.72 7.13
N SER A 525 -52.95 18.93 8.27
CA SER A 525 -53.29 18.31 9.55
C SER A 525 -54.65 18.80 10.08
N PRO A 526 -55.25 18.11 11.07
CA PRO A 526 -56.23 18.75 11.96
C PRO A 526 -55.68 20.03 12.62
N PRO A 527 -56.53 20.98 13.05
CA PRO A 527 -56.07 22.22 13.66
C PRO A 527 -55.20 21.99 14.90
N ILE A 528 -54.11 22.74 15.02
CA ILE A 528 -53.22 22.79 16.18
C ILE A 528 -53.14 24.23 16.69
N ASN A 529 -53.20 24.39 18.00
CA ASN A 529 -52.98 25.68 18.67
C ASN A 529 -51.50 25.82 19.07
N ILE A 530 -50.80 26.79 18.49
CA ILE A 530 -49.41 27.09 18.83
C ILE A 530 -49.37 28.16 19.93
N GLN A 531 -48.83 27.83 21.11
CA GLN A 531 -48.83 28.73 22.28
C GLN A 531 -47.68 29.76 22.25
N GLY A 532 -47.92 30.99 22.72
CA GLY A 532 -46.87 32.01 22.94
C GLY A 532 -47.34 33.47 22.85
N VAL A 533 -46.41 34.40 23.14
CA VAL A 533 -46.53 35.86 22.92
C VAL A 533 -45.63 36.31 21.78
N ASP A 534 -45.89 37.49 21.21
CA ASP A 534 -44.99 38.12 20.26
C ASP A 534 -43.68 38.50 20.97
N PRO A 535 -42.50 38.21 20.38
CA PRO A 535 -41.25 38.71 20.94
C PRO A 535 -41.25 40.24 20.97
N VAL A 536 -40.66 40.82 22.01
CA VAL A 536 -40.47 42.27 22.11
C VAL A 536 -39.45 42.71 21.04
N ALA A 537 -39.92 43.39 19.99
CA ALA A 537 -39.08 43.76 18.85
C ALA A 537 -38.03 44.83 19.20
N ASP A 538 -38.43 45.86 19.97
CA ASP A 538 -37.54 46.91 20.47
C ASP A 538 -37.73 47.11 21.99
N PRO A 539 -36.82 46.59 22.82
CA PRO A 539 -36.87 46.77 24.27
C PRO A 539 -36.84 48.23 24.73
N SER A 540 -36.34 49.17 23.90
CA SER A 540 -36.30 50.59 24.25
C SER A 540 -37.66 51.29 24.19
N LEU A 541 -38.64 50.68 23.53
CA LEU A 541 -40.02 51.17 23.43
C LEU A 541 -40.95 50.56 24.49
N VAL A 542 -40.42 49.71 25.38
CA VAL A 542 -41.15 49.19 26.54
C VAL A 542 -41.17 50.24 27.64
N PHE A 543 -42.34 50.49 28.23
CA PHE A 543 -42.49 51.52 29.27
C PHE A 543 -43.17 51.03 30.55
N PHE A 544 -43.77 49.84 30.53
CA PHE A 544 -44.00 49.02 31.73
C PHE A 544 -43.57 47.58 31.49
N ASN A 545 -42.58 47.11 32.25
CA ASN A 545 -42.13 45.71 32.29
C ASN A 545 -42.04 45.15 33.71
N PHE A 546 -42.32 46.00 34.73
CA PHE A 546 -42.30 45.63 36.15
C PHE A 546 -40.97 45.05 36.68
N ASP A 547 -39.89 45.20 35.90
CA ASP A 547 -38.50 44.88 36.23
C ASP A 547 -37.64 46.15 36.24
N GLY A 548 -38.14 47.20 36.88
CA GLY A 548 -37.49 48.51 36.96
C GLY A 548 -38.13 49.59 36.09
N LEU A 549 -39.06 49.21 35.20
CA LEU A 549 -40.06 50.13 34.64
C LEU A 549 -41.42 49.87 35.30
N ASP A 550 -41.53 50.28 36.57
CA ASP A 550 -42.67 50.00 37.44
C ASP A 550 -43.72 51.13 37.46
N SER A 551 -44.86 50.88 38.11
CA SER A 551 -45.88 51.89 38.37
C SER A 551 -45.47 52.83 39.52
N TRP A 552 -45.99 54.06 39.53
CA TRP A 552 -45.81 55.00 40.64
C TRP A 552 -47.02 55.05 41.56
N TRP A 553 -48.21 54.83 41.01
CA TRP A 553 -49.44 54.71 41.78
C TRP A 553 -50.46 53.82 41.06
N GLY A 554 -51.44 53.36 41.83
CA GLY A 554 -52.56 52.51 41.42
C GLY A 554 -53.50 52.31 42.60
N ASP A 555 -54.78 52.06 42.32
CA ASP A 555 -55.81 51.80 43.33
C ASP A 555 -55.87 50.31 43.70
N THR A 556 -55.50 49.42 42.78
CA THR A 556 -55.53 47.96 42.95
C THR A 556 -54.50 47.27 42.07
N GLY A 557 -54.03 46.11 42.55
CA GLY A 557 -53.02 45.29 41.90
C GLY A 557 -51.60 45.63 42.36
N GLY A 558 -50.64 44.83 41.92
CA GLY A 558 -49.25 44.97 42.33
C GLY A 558 -48.31 44.11 41.49
N ILE A 559 -47.01 44.30 41.71
CA ILE A 559 -45.97 43.53 41.05
C ILE A 559 -45.84 42.17 41.76
N GLU A 560 -45.96 41.08 40.99
CA GLU A 560 -45.79 39.71 41.44
C GLU A 560 -44.72 38.99 40.59
N ASN A 561 -44.18 37.90 41.12
CA ASN A 561 -43.27 37.00 40.41
C ASN A 561 -43.51 35.56 40.89
N ASP A 562 -44.73 35.07 40.69
CA ASP A 562 -45.04 33.65 40.86
C ASP A 562 -44.51 32.88 39.64
N PRO A 563 -43.56 31.92 39.80
CA PRO A 563 -43.04 31.13 38.70
C PRO A 563 -44.09 30.34 37.92
N ALA A 564 -45.25 30.06 38.52
CA ALA A 564 -46.35 29.38 37.84
C ALA A 564 -47.13 30.27 36.87
N LEU A 565 -46.98 31.59 36.99
CA LEU A 565 -47.73 32.59 36.23
C LEU A 565 -46.83 33.54 35.43
N SER A 566 -45.55 33.66 35.81
CA SER A 566 -44.57 34.47 35.09
C SER A 566 -44.36 33.95 33.65
N LEU A 567 -44.22 34.88 32.71
CA LEU A 567 -44.02 34.57 31.29
C LEU A 567 -42.66 33.92 31.03
N ASP A 568 -41.60 34.47 31.62
CA ASP A 568 -40.22 34.06 31.38
C ASP A 568 -39.33 34.08 32.65
N GLY A 569 -39.94 34.27 33.83
CA GLY A 569 -39.26 34.48 35.11
C GLY A 569 -39.17 35.96 35.54
N SER A 570 -39.59 36.90 34.67
CA SER A 570 -39.78 38.32 34.98
C SER A 570 -40.86 38.56 36.03
N ASN A 571 -40.82 39.74 36.63
CA ASN A 571 -41.99 40.22 37.37
C ASN A 571 -43.08 40.68 36.40
N TYR A 572 -44.33 40.62 36.83
CA TYR A 572 -45.47 41.12 36.07
C TYR A 572 -46.43 41.87 36.99
N PHE A 573 -47.31 42.68 36.42
CA PHE A 573 -48.39 43.29 37.18
C PHE A 573 -49.58 42.35 37.28
N ARG A 574 -50.10 42.14 38.49
CA ARG A 574 -51.33 41.38 38.71
C ARG A 574 -52.41 42.23 39.36
N ALA A 575 -53.60 42.20 38.78
CA ALA A 575 -54.83 42.63 39.44
C ALA A 575 -55.70 41.39 39.65
N ASN A 576 -56.09 41.14 40.91
CA ASN A 576 -57.01 40.07 41.31
C ASN A 576 -58.02 40.63 42.31
N ALA A 577 -59.13 41.19 41.80
CA ALA A 577 -60.13 41.86 42.62
C ALA A 577 -61.49 41.94 41.93
N ASP A 578 -62.54 42.09 42.75
CA ASP A 578 -63.86 42.52 42.29
C ASP A 578 -63.85 44.04 42.09
N LEU A 579 -64.05 44.47 40.84
CA LEU A 579 -63.96 45.87 40.45
C LEU A 579 -65.33 46.42 40.08
N SER A 580 -65.58 47.67 40.47
CA SER A 580 -66.81 48.40 40.15
C SER A 580 -66.50 49.87 39.89
N GLY A 581 -66.84 50.34 38.68
CA GLY A 581 -66.54 51.70 38.26
C GLY A 581 -65.05 51.97 38.09
N TRP A 582 -64.62 53.21 38.33
CA TRP A 582 -63.23 53.63 38.12
C TRP A 582 -62.29 52.99 39.16
N THR A 583 -61.28 52.26 38.70
CA THR A 583 -60.19 51.74 39.53
C THR A 583 -58.88 51.72 38.73
N GLY A 584 -57.90 52.52 39.15
CA GLY A 584 -56.58 52.57 38.53
C GLY A 584 -55.75 51.32 38.81
N PHE A 585 -55.07 50.79 37.79
CA PHE A 585 -54.16 49.66 37.93
C PHE A 585 -52.71 50.12 38.12
N PHE A 586 -52.09 50.61 37.06
CA PHE A 586 -50.72 51.10 37.10
C PHE A 586 -50.58 52.39 36.30
N TRP A 587 -49.96 53.37 36.93
CA TRP A 587 -49.86 54.74 36.42
C TRP A 587 -48.51 55.37 36.69
N ARG A 588 -48.10 56.31 35.83
CA ARG A 588 -47.04 57.29 36.07
C ARG A 588 -47.53 58.68 35.75
N ASN A 589 -46.97 59.68 36.45
CA ASN A 589 -47.36 61.09 36.34
C ASN A 589 -46.16 61.92 35.88
N GLY A 590 -45.83 61.84 34.58
CA GLY A 590 -44.71 62.55 33.97
C GLY A 590 -44.01 61.73 32.89
N ALA A 591 -43.35 62.40 31.94
CA ALA A 591 -42.69 61.78 30.77
C ALA A 591 -41.49 60.84 31.07
N ASN A 592 -41.17 60.56 32.33
CA ASN A 592 -40.00 59.76 32.69
C ASN A 592 -40.14 58.33 32.17
N ASN A 593 -39.11 57.89 31.42
CA ASN A 593 -39.06 56.57 30.78
C ASN A 593 -40.27 56.28 29.88
N PHE A 594 -40.91 57.33 29.36
CA PHE A 594 -41.94 57.22 28.33
C PHE A 594 -41.29 57.41 26.95
N PRO A 595 -41.36 56.41 26.05
CA PRO A 595 -40.60 56.42 24.79
C PRO A 595 -41.27 57.22 23.66
N GLY A 596 -42.17 58.17 24.00
CA GLY A 596 -42.92 58.96 23.03
C GLY A 596 -42.05 59.72 22.02
N ALA A 597 -40.86 60.16 22.43
CA ALA A 597 -39.90 60.86 21.58
C ALA A 597 -39.39 60.02 20.40
N ALA A 598 -39.32 58.69 20.55
CA ALA A 598 -38.84 57.80 19.49
C ALA A 598 -39.87 57.65 18.35
N ILE A 599 -41.16 57.83 18.67
CA ILE A 599 -42.26 57.67 17.72
C ILE A 599 -42.64 59.02 17.10
N GLY A 600 -42.67 60.08 17.92
CA GLY A 600 -43.00 61.42 17.49
C GLY A 600 -44.37 61.48 16.77
N THR A 601 -44.36 62.01 15.55
CA THR A 601 -45.55 62.17 14.71
C THR A 601 -45.97 60.90 13.94
N ASN A 602 -45.23 59.79 14.03
CA ASN A 602 -45.46 58.57 13.22
C ASN A 602 -46.57 57.67 13.81
N ILE A 603 -47.66 58.26 14.31
CA ILE A 603 -48.69 57.56 15.09
C ILE A 603 -49.37 56.41 14.34
N SER A 604 -49.53 56.54 13.02
CA SER A 604 -50.23 55.51 12.22
C SER A 604 -49.38 54.26 11.97
N ASP A 605 -48.06 54.38 12.10
CA ASP A 605 -47.10 53.30 11.84
C ASP A 605 -46.84 52.46 13.08
N TYR A 606 -47.35 52.89 14.24
CA TYR A 606 -47.12 52.24 15.52
C TYR A 606 -48.42 51.70 16.17
N VAL A 607 -48.23 50.73 17.05
CA VAL A 607 -49.25 50.10 17.89
C VAL A 607 -48.78 50.13 19.35
N LEU A 608 -49.73 50.18 20.29
CA LEU A 608 -49.51 49.77 21.67
C LEU A 608 -49.66 48.25 21.74
N LYS A 609 -48.63 47.55 22.22
CA LYS A 609 -48.69 46.14 22.58
C LYS A 609 -48.58 45.95 24.08
N PHE A 610 -49.23 44.94 24.62
CA PHE A 610 -49.00 44.44 25.96
C PHE A 610 -49.30 42.95 26.01
N ASP A 611 -48.55 42.22 26.83
CA ASP A 611 -48.80 40.81 27.03
C ASP A 611 -49.76 40.68 28.21
N ILE A 612 -50.77 39.82 28.07
CA ILE A 612 -51.78 39.58 29.11
C ILE A 612 -52.06 38.10 29.28
N ASN A 613 -52.24 37.69 30.54
CA ASN A 613 -52.78 36.40 30.90
C ASN A 613 -54.03 36.61 31.78
N VAL A 614 -55.21 36.30 31.24
CA VAL A 614 -56.50 36.44 31.90
C VAL A 614 -56.86 35.10 32.53
N LEU A 615 -56.69 35.02 33.85
CA LEU A 615 -56.76 33.78 34.63
C LEU A 615 -58.20 33.36 34.98
N GLU A 616 -59.12 34.33 34.98
CA GLU A 616 -60.55 34.08 35.18
C GLU A 616 -61.38 34.92 34.21
N PRO A 617 -62.55 34.43 33.73
CA PRO A 617 -63.34 35.14 32.73
C PRO A 617 -63.77 36.53 33.18
N ILE A 618 -63.38 37.56 32.42
CA ILE A 618 -63.85 38.93 32.61
C ILE A 618 -65.14 39.10 31.81
N THR A 619 -66.19 39.62 32.46
CA THR A 619 -67.55 39.68 31.88
C THR A 619 -68.11 41.09 31.74
N GLY A 620 -67.42 42.12 32.23
CA GLY A 620 -67.93 43.49 32.26
C GLY A 620 -66.85 44.55 32.43
N GLY A 621 -67.24 45.82 32.26
CA GLY A 621 -66.34 46.99 32.29
C GLY A 621 -65.46 47.11 31.04
N GLU A 622 -64.37 47.85 31.17
CA GLU A 622 -63.34 48.03 30.15
C GLU A 622 -61.98 48.36 30.79
N PHE A 623 -60.89 48.04 30.08
CA PHE A 623 -59.56 48.58 30.41
C PHE A 623 -59.35 49.88 29.64
N SER A 624 -59.50 51.00 30.34
CA SER A 624 -59.30 52.35 29.82
C SER A 624 -57.81 52.73 29.88
N TRP A 625 -57.13 52.60 28.75
CA TRP A 625 -55.77 53.09 28.57
C TRP A 625 -55.79 54.60 28.34
N ARG A 626 -54.84 55.31 28.95
CA ARG A 626 -54.71 56.77 28.86
C ARG A 626 -53.29 57.17 28.51
N LEU A 627 -53.19 58.18 27.65
CA LEU A 627 -51.96 58.91 27.33
C LEU A 627 -52.27 60.41 27.40
N LYS A 628 -51.75 61.12 28.41
CA LYS A 628 -52.04 62.54 28.63
C LYS A 628 -50.81 63.42 28.43
N GLY A 629 -50.97 64.55 27.76
CA GLY A 629 -49.90 65.51 27.53
C GLY A 629 -50.36 66.89 27.14
N ALA A 630 -49.41 67.68 26.64
CA ALA A 630 -49.65 69.07 26.23
C ALA A 630 -50.67 69.19 25.08
N ASP A 631 -50.82 68.14 24.28
CA ASP A 631 -51.71 68.12 23.11
C ASP A 631 -53.13 67.59 23.42
N GLY A 632 -53.37 67.04 24.61
CA GLY A 632 -54.68 66.50 24.97
C GLY A 632 -54.65 65.36 25.98
N ASP A 633 -55.83 64.80 26.24
CA ASP A 633 -56.08 63.67 27.12
C ASP A 633 -56.66 62.49 26.32
N PHE A 634 -55.78 61.61 25.83
CA PHE A 634 -56.13 60.59 24.85
C PHE A 634 -56.46 59.25 25.51
N TRP A 635 -57.61 58.68 25.17
CA TRP A 635 -58.12 57.46 25.78
C TRP A 635 -58.40 56.36 24.75
N ARG A 636 -58.19 55.10 25.17
CA ARG A 636 -58.62 53.91 24.43
C ARG A 636 -59.15 52.85 25.38
N ALA A 637 -60.41 52.45 25.18
CA ALA A 637 -61.01 51.34 25.89
C ALA A 637 -60.73 50.01 25.19
N TRP A 638 -60.18 49.04 25.93
CA TRP A 638 -60.05 47.65 25.50
C TRP A 638 -61.04 46.77 26.26
N LYS A 639 -61.91 46.08 25.51
CA LYS A 639 -63.05 45.30 26.04
C LYS A 639 -63.36 44.08 25.15
N PRO A 640 -62.46 43.09 25.08
CA PRO A 640 -62.56 41.96 24.17
C PRO A 640 -63.80 41.08 24.41
N TRP A 641 -64.41 41.16 25.60
CA TRP A 641 -65.68 40.49 25.92
C TRP A 641 -66.92 41.13 25.30
N SER A 642 -66.81 42.26 24.60
CA SER A 642 -67.98 42.99 24.07
C SER A 642 -68.82 42.18 23.08
N GLU A 643 -68.19 41.26 22.34
CA GLU A 643 -68.87 40.40 21.37
C GLU A 643 -69.18 39.01 21.92
N THR A 644 -68.32 38.50 22.81
CA THR A 644 -68.37 37.12 23.30
C THR A 644 -69.06 36.96 24.66
N GLY A 645 -69.31 38.06 25.38
CA GLY A 645 -69.89 38.06 26.73
C GLY A 645 -68.91 37.72 27.87
N SER A 646 -67.79 37.09 27.56
CA SER A 646 -66.69 36.84 28.50
C SER A 646 -65.35 36.73 27.77
N TYR A 647 -64.26 37.03 28.46
CA TYR A 647 -62.91 36.86 27.92
C TYR A 647 -61.98 36.23 28.95
N MET A 648 -61.25 35.21 28.52
CA MET A 648 -60.21 34.50 29.28
C MET A 648 -59.12 34.06 28.30
N THR A 649 -57.88 33.94 28.75
CA THR A 649 -56.77 33.41 27.93
C THR A 649 -56.28 32.09 28.51
N ASN A 650 -55.65 31.26 27.69
CA ASN A 650 -55.06 29.99 28.12
C ASN A 650 -53.53 30.11 28.07
N GLY A 651 -53.00 30.93 28.98
CA GLY A 651 -51.61 31.41 28.96
C GLY A 651 -51.51 32.87 28.51
N TRP A 652 -50.26 33.34 28.41
CA TRP A 652 -49.95 34.68 27.95
C TRP A 652 -50.23 34.84 26.45
N VAL A 653 -50.82 35.97 26.09
CA VAL A 653 -51.05 36.39 24.69
C VAL A 653 -50.69 37.86 24.54
N THR A 654 -50.23 38.26 23.36
CA THR A 654 -50.00 39.67 23.06
C THR A 654 -51.27 40.33 22.54
N VAL A 655 -51.66 41.43 23.15
CA VAL A 655 -52.72 42.32 22.68
C VAL A 655 -52.10 43.46 21.90
N THR A 656 -52.66 43.77 20.74
CA THR A 656 -52.20 44.86 19.86
C THR A 656 -53.31 45.89 19.67
N ILE A 657 -53.02 47.16 19.95
CA ILE A 657 -53.94 48.29 19.83
C ILE A 657 -53.31 49.37 18.94
N PRO A 658 -53.89 49.68 17.76
CA PRO A 658 -53.49 50.81 16.93
C PRO A 658 -53.37 52.14 17.70
N LEU A 659 -52.24 52.86 17.62
CA LEU A 659 -52.10 54.13 18.35
C LEU A 659 -53.03 55.23 17.86
N ASN A 660 -53.42 55.19 16.59
CA ASN A 660 -54.42 56.10 16.03
C ASN A 660 -55.84 55.89 16.57
N GLU A 661 -56.07 54.86 17.40
CA GLU A 661 -57.33 54.63 18.10
C GLU A 661 -57.41 55.29 19.49
N PHE A 662 -56.32 55.89 19.97
CA PHE A 662 -56.33 56.72 21.18
C PHE A 662 -56.85 58.12 20.83
N LEU A 663 -57.96 58.52 21.44
CA LEU A 663 -58.69 59.74 21.05
C LEU A 663 -58.94 60.67 22.25
N ASP A 664 -58.82 61.98 22.02
CA ASP A 664 -59.33 63.04 22.91
C ASP A 664 -60.49 63.76 22.21
N GLY A 665 -61.72 63.52 22.69
CA GLY A 665 -62.93 64.09 22.08
C GLY A 665 -63.12 63.74 20.59
N GLY A 666 -62.50 62.65 20.12
CA GLY A 666 -62.49 62.22 18.71
C GLY A 666 -61.25 62.61 17.91
N ASN A 667 -60.32 63.37 18.49
CA ASN A 667 -59.05 63.74 17.85
C ASN A 667 -57.96 62.72 18.18
N PRO A 668 -57.23 62.17 17.20
CA PRO A 668 -56.10 61.28 17.46
C PRO A 668 -54.91 62.04 18.04
N ILE A 669 -53.98 61.30 18.63
CA ILE A 669 -52.69 61.83 19.08
C ILE A 669 -51.97 62.47 17.88
N PRO A 670 -51.55 63.75 17.95
CA PRO A 670 -50.79 64.39 16.88
C PRO A 670 -49.28 64.10 16.95
N ASP A 671 -48.73 64.04 18.17
CA ASP A 671 -47.32 63.76 18.43
C ASP A 671 -47.16 63.06 19.79
N LEU A 672 -46.63 61.84 19.79
CA LEU A 672 -46.47 61.05 21.00
C LEU A 672 -45.38 61.61 21.92
N ASN A 673 -44.47 62.42 21.40
CA ASN A 673 -43.44 63.11 22.19
C ASN A 673 -44.06 64.09 23.21
N ASN A 674 -45.28 64.57 22.97
CA ASN A 674 -45.92 65.57 23.81
C ASN A 674 -46.71 64.98 25.00
N ILE A 675 -46.78 63.65 25.12
CA ILE A 675 -47.31 62.94 26.29
C ILE A 675 -46.35 63.17 27.47
N SER A 676 -46.74 64.10 28.33
CA SER A 676 -45.88 64.67 29.37
C SER A 676 -46.47 64.64 30.77
N GLU A 677 -47.71 64.16 30.89
CA GLU A 677 -48.44 64.06 32.15
C GLU A 677 -48.72 62.57 32.48
N ASP A 678 -49.98 62.20 32.71
CA ASP A 678 -50.35 60.87 33.18
C ASP A 678 -50.46 59.86 32.03
N PHE A 679 -49.89 58.67 32.23
CA PHE A 679 -50.17 57.51 31.38
C PHE A 679 -50.30 56.24 32.21
N GLY A 680 -51.13 55.32 31.74
CA GLY A 680 -51.45 54.09 32.46
C GLY A 680 -52.76 53.48 32.01
N VAL A 681 -53.27 52.57 32.82
CA VAL A 681 -54.53 51.87 32.57
C VAL A 681 -55.37 51.78 33.84
N ALA A 682 -56.68 51.89 33.67
CA ALA A 682 -57.67 51.65 34.71
C ALA A 682 -58.74 50.69 34.22
N PHE A 683 -59.39 50.02 35.16
CA PHE A 683 -60.72 49.48 34.95
C PHE A 683 -61.76 50.59 35.09
N ASN A 684 -62.77 50.61 34.21
CA ASN A 684 -63.84 51.59 34.26
C ASN A 684 -65.16 51.06 33.65
N ASN A 685 -66.23 51.86 33.76
CA ASN A 685 -67.49 51.72 33.02
C ASN A 685 -68.16 50.33 33.11
N GLY A 686 -68.06 49.66 34.25
CA GLY A 686 -68.80 48.43 34.56
C GLY A 686 -68.33 47.74 35.82
N ASP A 687 -68.75 46.49 35.98
CA ASP A 687 -68.41 45.63 37.11
C ASP A 687 -67.91 44.26 36.61
N SER A 688 -66.80 43.74 37.15
CA SER A 688 -66.32 42.38 36.88
C SER A 688 -65.33 41.95 37.96
N HIS A 689 -65.27 40.65 38.24
CA HIS A 689 -64.05 40.08 38.80
C HIS A 689 -62.95 40.16 37.73
N VAL A 690 -61.79 40.69 38.10
CA VAL A 690 -60.64 40.81 37.20
C VAL A 690 -59.46 40.13 37.87
N ASN A 691 -59.02 39.02 37.27
CA ASN A 691 -57.81 38.28 37.65
C ASN A 691 -56.90 38.17 36.42
N VAL A 692 -56.00 39.14 36.27
CA VAL A 692 -55.13 39.28 35.09
C VAL A 692 -53.69 39.52 35.49
N CYS A 693 -52.78 38.97 34.70
CA CYS A 693 -51.37 39.32 34.69
C CYS A 693 -51.10 40.15 33.43
N ILE A 694 -50.38 41.27 33.55
CA ILE A 694 -49.99 42.13 32.43
C ILE A 694 -48.49 42.39 32.50
N ASP A 695 -47.82 42.31 31.35
CA ASP A 695 -46.39 42.57 31.22
C ASP A 695 -46.06 43.17 29.84
N ASN A 696 -44.82 43.65 29.65
CA ASN A 696 -44.26 44.14 28.38
C ASN A 696 -45.15 45.15 27.64
N VAL A 697 -45.66 46.15 28.36
CA VAL A 697 -46.41 47.27 27.76
C VAL A 697 -45.44 48.13 26.97
N ARG A 698 -45.62 48.17 25.66
CA ARG A 698 -44.66 48.72 24.70
C ARG A 698 -45.33 49.33 23.50
N PHE A 699 -44.57 50.15 22.78
CA PHE A 699 -44.92 50.48 21.40
C PHE A 699 -44.12 49.63 20.42
N GLU A 700 -44.70 49.36 19.27
CA GLU A 700 -44.04 48.58 18.20
C GLU A 700 -44.46 49.11 16.84
N GLU A 701 -43.55 49.08 15.87
CA GLU A 701 -43.85 49.42 14.47
C GLU A 701 -44.69 48.28 13.84
N ARG A 702 -45.65 48.64 12.97
CA ARG A 702 -46.63 47.72 12.38
C ARG A 702 -46.08 46.75 11.35
#